data_AF-A0A6A8DD77-F1
#
_entry.id   AF-A0A6A8DD77-F1
#
_cell.length_a   1.000
_cell.length_b   1.000
_cell.length_c   1.000
_cell.angle_alpha   90.00
_cell.angle_beta   90.00
_cell.angle_gamma   90.00
#
_symmetry.space_group_name_H-M   'P 1'
#
loop_
_entity.id
_entity.type
_entity.pdbx_description
1 polymer ?
#
loop_
_entity_poly.entity_id
_entity_poly.type
_entity_poly.pdbx_seq_one_letter_code
_entity_poly.pdbx_strand_id
1 'polypeptide(L)'
;MKVKIKVKYLILLAIAILILAVGITQWLLPSIQVEIAEKSTGKPFEETENIIELLNSGDIPDYKRLDLIEEHLIHYGYTNSYDVEAGPSMRQGPTLPLNATRTKYVEWYVENSDDKNESYFHAVNQLAYSYAKQGELQKAQQFLTSVLDSMDNLNVDYWNLYKTRAEVMAHIDPEQAIIDIDKAIGYPYLTSEFTALKTHILKNQGNYQQALTVISETDSGEISSQLANQKRNLENWEKGASLQKVQGNFTTSNGDPISFAKVYLRVPGSTNHSIMPEEEIHYAVTDAEGSFTIAGVPRGYYQVHLGIDINQMNGYKWAVENDEWLEIEGDMTKNIILQPLITTSKPSNYQELTDDEVHFEWEPVEGAAYYQLGLGLEYGDHGSSSSPMGGKIEGNKVTIPVELIFSHQTGISFDENEDGDLQVIPESLLAFANPNADLYWYVEAYDKEGNLITASNGFRLSKETMGDVPYFKLKQRKLTNADQLLLNNNISGALEQYKKALTDDPNNLHALRMVERIVLYGDRDKSYEEARTEARAYTEKLAELTNSSTYWFSLSQAAFANGKWDDYFKYSQKVSQALNGDMSDYSKSIYAIALMKNAKLGDAEEHFQEIMESDNSNRFLPAWTALRLYQSKDFESAKQLTEDYPILSPNENLNWASLIERLRDHVTANSENKLQFERGLELYMSGKETEFEQWLKNQEEGIIKSYFTELSRL
;
A
#
# COMPACT_ATOMS: atom_id res chain seq x y z
N MET A 1 -78.65 2.67 9.87
CA MET A 1 -78.56 1.57 8.87
C MET A 1 -77.94 0.36 9.57
N LYS A 2 -78.64 -0.77 9.71
CA LYS A 2 -78.13 -1.97 10.41
C LYS A 2 -77.60 -2.96 9.37
N VAL A 3 -76.28 -3.12 9.29
CA VAL A 3 -75.65 -4.06 8.36
C VAL A 3 -75.72 -5.47 8.96
N LYS A 4 -76.38 -6.41 8.27
CA LYS A 4 -76.42 -7.83 8.65
C LYS A 4 -75.31 -8.57 7.91
N ILE A 5 -74.18 -8.83 8.56
CA ILE A 5 -73.09 -9.64 8.00
C ILE A 5 -73.39 -11.12 8.26
N LYS A 6 -73.36 -11.94 7.20
CA LYS A 6 -73.49 -13.40 7.36
C LYS A 6 -72.19 -13.97 7.97
N VAL A 7 -72.31 -14.90 8.92
CA VAL A 7 -71.17 -15.51 9.66
C VAL A 7 -70.05 -15.99 8.73
N LYS A 8 -70.38 -16.53 7.55
CA LYS A 8 -69.38 -16.94 6.54
C LYS A 8 -68.45 -15.82 6.08
N TYR A 9 -68.92 -14.57 6.00
CA TYR A 9 -68.09 -13.42 5.64
C TYR A 9 -67.21 -12.97 6.80
N LEU A 10 -67.65 -13.16 8.04
CA LEU A 10 -66.84 -12.92 9.25
C LEU A 10 -65.70 -13.94 9.35
N ILE A 11 -65.97 -15.22 9.05
CA ILE A 11 -64.93 -16.26 8.98
C ILE A 11 -63.95 -15.98 7.83
N LEU A 12 -64.44 -15.63 6.64
CA LEU A 12 -63.56 -15.26 5.52
C LEU A 12 -62.71 -14.02 5.83
N LEU A 13 -63.27 -13.02 6.51
CA LEU A 13 -62.52 -11.84 6.93
C LEU A 13 -61.45 -12.18 7.98
N ALA A 14 -61.77 -13.03 8.96
CA ALA A 14 -60.80 -13.50 9.95
C ALA A 14 -59.66 -14.30 9.31
N ILE A 15 -59.97 -15.17 8.35
CA ILE A 15 -58.97 -15.92 7.57
C ILE A 15 -58.10 -14.95 6.74
N ALA A 16 -58.72 -13.96 6.09
CA ALA A 16 -57.98 -12.95 5.33
C ALA A 16 -57.04 -12.11 6.22
N ILE A 17 -57.49 -11.72 7.42
CA ILE A 17 -56.65 -11.01 8.40
C ILE A 17 -55.50 -11.90 8.88
N LEU A 18 -55.74 -13.19 9.12
CA LEU A 18 -54.70 -14.15 9.50
C LEU A 18 -53.67 -14.33 8.38
N ILE A 19 -54.12 -14.52 7.14
CA ILE A 19 -53.23 -14.61 5.97
C ILE A 19 -52.41 -13.32 5.81
N LEU A 20 -53.04 -12.16 5.99
CA LEU A 20 -52.37 -10.86 5.88
C LEU A 20 -51.38 -10.63 7.03
N ALA A 21 -51.73 -11.01 8.26
CA ALA A 21 -50.82 -10.94 9.41
C ALA A 21 -49.62 -11.87 9.22
N VAL A 22 -49.84 -13.10 8.74
CA VAL A 22 -48.76 -14.03 8.38
C VAL A 22 -47.90 -13.44 7.26
N GLY A 23 -48.49 -12.92 6.18
CA GLY A 23 -47.73 -12.29 5.09
C GLY A 23 -46.93 -11.07 5.55
N ILE A 24 -47.48 -10.22 6.43
CA ILE A 24 -46.75 -9.08 7.00
C ILE A 24 -45.58 -9.54 7.86
N THR A 25 -45.82 -10.48 8.78
CA THR A 25 -44.77 -10.94 9.71
C THR A 25 -43.68 -11.77 9.03
N GLN A 26 -44.03 -12.57 8.03
CA GLN A 26 -43.08 -13.48 7.39
C GLN A 26 -42.35 -12.83 6.22
N TRP A 27 -42.98 -11.87 5.51
CA TRP A 27 -42.43 -11.35 4.24
C TRP A 27 -42.14 -9.85 4.34
N LEU A 28 -43.08 -9.03 4.83
CA LEU A 28 -42.92 -7.57 4.82
C LEU A 28 -41.94 -7.07 5.90
N LEU A 29 -42.07 -7.54 7.15
CA LEU A 29 -41.22 -7.09 8.25
C LEU A 29 -39.73 -7.45 8.04
N PRO A 30 -39.37 -8.69 7.64
CA PRO A 30 -37.98 -9.02 7.35
C PRO A 30 -37.38 -8.16 6.23
N SER A 31 -38.11 -7.92 5.13
CA SER A 31 -37.62 -7.05 4.04
C SER A 31 -37.37 -5.61 4.49
N ILE A 32 -38.22 -5.07 5.36
CA ILE A 32 -38.02 -3.72 5.92
C ILE A 32 -36.78 -3.70 6.84
N GLN A 33 -36.58 -4.74 7.66
CA GLN A 33 -35.41 -4.82 8.53
C GLN A 33 -34.09 -4.90 7.73
N VAL A 34 -34.09 -5.66 6.64
CA VAL A 34 -32.95 -5.75 5.70
C VAL A 34 -32.69 -4.39 5.05
N GLU A 35 -33.71 -3.75 4.49
CA GLU A 35 -33.55 -2.44 3.84
C GLU A 35 -33.09 -1.36 4.85
N ILE A 36 -33.48 -1.46 6.12
CA ILE A 36 -32.96 -0.60 7.19
C ILE A 36 -31.49 -0.91 7.47
N ALA A 37 -31.10 -2.19 7.54
CA ALA A 37 -29.71 -2.60 7.75
C ALA A 37 -28.80 -2.11 6.61
N GLU A 38 -29.19 -2.33 5.35
CA GLU A 38 -28.47 -1.90 4.14
C GLU A 38 -28.35 -0.37 4.05
N LYS A 39 -29.43 0.37 4.31
CA LYS A 39 -29.44 1.84 4.19
C LYS A 39 -28.82 2.59 5.37
N SER A 40 -28.49 1.91 6.46
CA SER A 40 -28.10 2.60 7.69
C SER A 40 -26.71 3.23 7.64
N THR A 41 -25.82 2.80 6.73
CA THR A 41 -24.39 3.15 6.82
C THR A 41 -23.71 3.50 5.50
N GLY A 42 -24.21 3.06 4.34
CA GLY A 42 -23.62 3.37 3.02
C GLY A 42 -22.20 2.83 2.81
N LYS A 43 -21.67 2.02 3.75
CA LYS A 43 -20.32 1.46 3.76
C LYS A 43 -20.39 -0.07 3.88
N PRO A 44 -19.73 -0.84 3.00
CA PRO A 44 -19.83 -2.31 2.97
C PRO A 44 -19.47 -3.02 4.29
N PHE A 45 -18.51 -2.48 5.05
CA PHE A 45 -18.09 -3.06 6.34
C PHE A 45 -19.18 -2.92 7.41
N GLU A 46 -19.72 -1.72 7.58
CA GLU A 46 -20.73 -1.43 8.59
C GLU A 46 -22.08 -2.08 8.22
N GLU A 47 -22.40 -2.13 6.92
CA GLU A 47 -23.52 -2.91 6.38
C GLU A 47 -23.39 -4.38 6.78
N THR A 48 -22.23 -4.99 6.61
CA THR A 48 -21.98 -6.39 7.00
C THR A 48 -22.17 -6.64 8.50
N GLU A 49 -21.69 -5.76 9.37
CA GLU A 49 -21.88 -5.89 10.82
C GLU A 49 -23.36 -5.79 11.22
N ASN A 50 -24.11 -4.85 10.62
CA ASN A 50 -25.56 -4.74 10.84
C ASN A 50 -26.31 -5.99 10.35
N ILE A 51 -25.87 -6.57 9.22
CA ILE A 51 -26.41 -7.84 8.72
C ILE A 51 -26.09 -8.98 9.69
N ILE A 52 -24.87 -9.05 10.25
CA ILE A 52 -24.52 -10.03 11.28
C ILE A 52 -25.40 -9.88 12.53
N GLU A 53 -25.64 -8.66 13.01
CA GLU A 53 -26.57 -8.42 14.12
C GLU A 53 -27.99 -8.88 13.80
N LEU A 54 -28.46 -8.59 12.59
CA LEU A 54 -29.77 -9.03 12.12
C LEU A 54 -29.85 -10.57 12.04
N LEU A 55 -28.82 -11.24 11.54
CA LEU A 55 -28.72 -12.70 11.51
C LEU A 55 -28.71 -13.31 12.92
N ASN A 56 -28.09 -12.64 13.90
CA ASN A 56 -28.07 -13.07 15.30
C ASN A 56 -29.45 -12.94 15.98
N SER A 57 -30.33 -12.05 15.51
CA SER A 57 -31.66 -11.84 16.11
C SER A 57 -32.57 -13.08 16.02
N GLY A 58 -32.36 -13.93 15.02
CA GLY A 58 -33.18 -15.12 14.76
C GLY A 58 -34.57 -14.82 14.20
N ASP A 59 -34.87 -13.55 13.87
CA ASP A 59 -36.19 -13.11 13.39
C ASP A 59 -36.38 -13.26 11.86
N ILE A 60 -35.37 -13.81 11.15
CA ILE A 60 -35.39 -13.96 9.69
C ILE A 60 -35.63 -15.42 9.29
N PRO A 61 -36.56 -15.71 8.35
CA PRO A 61 -36.71 -17.04 7.77
C PRO A 61 -35.46 -17.54 7.04
N ASP A 62 -35.22 -18.86 7.04
CA ASP A 62 -34.00 -19.48 6.50
C ASP A 62 -33.69 -19.11 5.03
N TYR A 63 -34.70 -19.01 4.16
CA TYR A 63 -34.46 -18.63 2.76
C TYR A 63 -33.87 -17.22 2.64
N LYS A 64 -34.36 -16.27 3.44
CA LYS A 64 -33.84 -14.90 3.42
C LYS A 64 -32.51 -14.82 4.14
N ARG A 65 -32.28 -15.70 5.11
CA ARG A 65 -30.97 -15.87 5.76
C ARG A 65 -29.91 -16.34 4.77
N LEU A 66 -30.22 -17.29 3.90
CA LEU A 66 -29.33 -17.73 2.82
C LEU A 66 -28.98 -16.55 1.90
N ASP A 67 -29.98 -15.83 1.39
CA ASP A 67 -29.77 -14.65 0.52
C ASP A 67 -28.83 -13.62 1.17
N LEU A 68 -29.05 -13.29 2.45
CA LEU A 68 -28.24 -12.29 3.14
C LEU A 68 -26.79 -12.75 3.36
N ILE A 69 -26.58 -14.02 3.66
CA ILE A 69 -25.22 -14.57 3.80
C ILE A 69 -24.53 -14.60 2.44
N GLU A 70 -25.23 -14.99 1.38
CA GLU A 70 -24.73 -14.99 0.01
C GLU A 70 -24.31 -13.59 -0.42
N GLU A 71 -25.21 -12.61 -0.32
CA GLU A 71 -25.00 -11.24 -0.79
C GLU A 71 -23.94 -10.51 0.05
N HIS A 72 -24.06 -10.55 1.38
CA HIS A 72 -23.27 -9.68 2.25
C HIS A 72 -22.03 -10.36 2.86
N LEU A 73 -22.02 -11.70 2.98
CA LEU A 73 -20.92 -12.43 3.61
C LEU A 73 -20.11 -13.30 2.66
N ILE A 74 -20.61 -13.68 1.48
CA ILE A 74 -19.85 -14.54 0.55
C ILE A 74 -19.29 -13.71 -0.61
N HIS A 75 -20.14 -12.96 -1.32
CA HIS A 75 -19.75 -12.22 -2.52
C HIS A 75 -18.72 -11.10 -2.28
N TYR A 76 -18.73 -10.49 -1.10
CA TYR A 76 -17.73 -9.47 -0.74
C TYR A 76 -16.41 -10.05 -0.20
N GLY A 77 -16.29 -11.38 -0.05
CA GLY A 77 -15.02 -12.02 0.29
C GLY A 77 -14.11 -12.08 -0.92
N TYR A 78 -12.87 -11.60 -0.78
CA TYR A 78 -11.84 -11.79 -1.80
C TYR A 78 -11.69 -13.29 -2.13
N THR A 79 -11.46 -13.57 -3.41
CA THR A 79 -10.96 -14.87 -3.87
C THR A 79 -9.51 -15.11 -3.45
N ASN A 80 -8.80 -14.07 -3.00
CA ASN A 80 -7.47 -14.16 -2.40
C ASN A 80 -7.56 -14.84 -1.04
N SER A 81 -6.64 -15.77 -0.78
CA SER A 81 -6.62 -16.59 0.44
C SER A 81 -6.29 -15.80 1.72
N TYR A 82 -6.07 -14.48 1.67
CA TYR A 82 -5.57 -13.67 2.79
C TYR A 82 -6.30 -12.33 2.90
N ASP A 83 -6.52 -11.85 4.13
CA ASP A 83 -7.24 -10.60 4.38
C ASP A 83 -6.32 -9.38 4.27
N VAL A 84 -5.06 -9.54 4.65
CA VAL A 84 -4.05 -8.49 4.65
C VAL A 84 -2.91 -8.89 3.73
N GLU A 85 -2.61 -8.03 2.77
CA GLU A 85 -1.37 -8.07 2.02
C GLU A 85 -0.47 -6.94 2.51
N ALA A 86 0.73 -7.28 2.95
CA ALA A 86 1.69 -6.31 3.46
C ALA A 86 3.04 -6.48 2.76
N GLY A 87 3.66 -5.36 2.42
CA GLY A 87 5.04 -5.26 1.97
C GLY A 87 5.68 -3.99 2.52
N PRO A 88 6.99 -3.80 2.30
CA PRO A 88 7.71 -2.55 2.57
C PRO A 88 6.91 -1.29 2.21
N SER A 89 6.48 -1.17 0.95
CA SER A 89 5.88 0.04 0.39
C SER A 89 4.37 -0.03 0.19
N MET A 90 3.73 -1.14 0.58
CA MET A 90 2.33 -1.41 0.29
C MET A 90 1.66 -2.10 1.47
N ARG A 91 0.47 -1.64 1.84
CA ARG A 91 -0.43 -2.38 2.73
C ARG A 91 -1.82 -2.31 2.16
N GLN A 92 -2.38 -3.47 1.84
CA GLN A 92 -3.76 -3.63 1.44
C GLN A 92 -4.48 -4.38 2.55
N GLY A 93 -5.44 -3.71 3.17
CA GLY A 93 -6.34 -4.33 4.13
C GLY A 93 -7.54 -4.98 3.43
N PRO A 94 -8.29 -5.82 4.15
CA PRO A 94 -9.48 -6.43 3.58
C PRO A 94 -10.56 -5.36 3.42
N THR A 95 -11.36 -5.47 2.37
CA THR A 95 -12.68 -4.81 2.36
C THR A 95 -13.57 -5.43 3.44
N LEU A 96 -13.54 -6.77 3.60
CA LEU A 96 -14.33 -7.53 4.57
C LEU A 96 -13.62 -8.83 5.02
N PRO A 97 -13.01 -8.89 6.22
CA PRO A 97 -12.30 -10.09 6.68
C PRO A 97 -13.23 -11.23 7.10
N LEU A 98 -12.78 -12.47 6.98
CA LEU A 98 -13.52 -13.65 7.46
C LEU A 98 -13.16 -13.96 8.92
N ASN A 99 -13.81 -13.27 9.87
CA ASN A 99 -13.62 -13.51 11.31
C ASN A 99 -14.44 -14.73 11.81
N ALA A 100 -14.19 -15.16 13.05
CA ALA A 100 -14.87 -16.31 13.66
C ALA A 100 -16.40 -16.20 13.70
N THR A 101 -16.96 -14.98 13.74
CA THR A 101 -18.41 -14.75 13.70
C THR A 101 -18.93 -15.02 12.29
N ARG A 102 -18.29 -14.48 11.26
CA ARG A 102 -18.65 -14.69 9.86
C ARG A 102 -18.44 -16.16 9.45
N THR A 103 -17.36 -16.80 9.87
CA THR A 103 -17.11 -18.23 9.60
C THR A 103 -18.31 -19.09 10.00
N LYS A 104 -18.94 -18.85 11.16
CA LYS A 104 -20.15 -19.59 11.59
C LYS A 104 -21.33 -19.44 10.64
N TYR A 105 -21.50 -18.27 10.04
CA TYR A 105 -22.57 -18.03 9.07
C TYR A 105 -22.28 -18.66 7.72
N VAL A 106 -21.01 -18.63 7.29
CA VAL A 106 -20.60 -19.33 6.06
C VAL A 106 -20.71 -20.85 6.24
N GLU A 107 -20.35 -21.39 7.41
CA GLU A 107 -20.59 -22.81 7.79
C GLU A 107 -22.08 -23.14 7.70
N TRP A 108 -22.93 -22.33 8.34
CA TRP A 108 -24.38 -22.51 8.30
C TRP A 108 -24.92 -22.47 6.86
N TYR A 109 -24.44 -21.55 6.02
CA TYR A 109 -24.84 -21.46 4.62
C TYR A 109 -24.48 -22.72 3.84
N VAL A 110 -23.25 -23.24 3.98
CA VAL A 110 -22.84 -24.48 3.30
C VAL A 110 -23.65 -25.69 3.77
N GLU A 111 -24.01 -25.76 5.05
CA GLU A 111 -24.81 -26.86 5.60
C GLU A 111 -26.29 -26.82 5.18
N ASN A 112 -26.84 -25.63 4.88
CA ASN A 112 -28.28 -25.42 4.68
C ASN A 112 -28.65 -24.99 3.25
N SER A 113 -27.66 -24.71 2.37
CA SER A 113 -27.94 -24.40 0.97
C SER A 113 -28.25 -25.66 0.18
N ASP A 114 -29.47 -25.73 -0.37
CA ASP A 114 -29.85 -26.76 -1.34
C ASP A 114 -29.27 -26.47 -2.74
N ASP A 115 -28.94 -25.21 -3.03
CA ASP A 115 -28.41 -24.77 -4.32
C ASP A 115 -26.87 -24.76 -4.30
N LYS A 116 -26.27 -25.58 -5.16
CA LYS A 116 -24.81 -25.66 -5.35
C LYS A 116 -24.40 -24.75 -6.51
N ASN A 117 -24.71 -23.47 -6.35
CA ASN A 117 -24.36 -22.40 -7.28
C ASN A 117 -22.92 -21.89 -7.03
N GLU A 118 -22.50 -20.87 -7.78
CA GLU A 118 -21.17 -20.28 -7.67
C GLU A 118 -20.83 -19.84 -6.23
N SER A 119 -21.79 -19.19 -5.56
CA SER A 119 -21.63 -18.69 -4.19
C SER A 119 -21.46 -19.80 -3.17
N TYR A 120 -22.12 -20.95 -3.36
CA TYR A 120 -21.85 -22.15 -2.58
C TYR A 120 -20.40 -22.60 -2.69
N PHE A 121 -19.82 -22.60 -3.89
CA PHE A 121 -18.43 -23.01 -4.08
C PHE A 121 -17.43 -21.99 -3.51
N HIS A 122 -17.72 -20.69 -3.63
CA HIS A 122 -16.96 -19.64 -2.96
C HIS A 122 -16.99 -19.81 -1.43
N ALA A 123 -18.16 -20.10 -0.85
CA ALA A 123 -18.32 -20.36 0.58
C ALA A 123 -17.50 -21.57 1.05
N VAL A 124 -17.56 -22.69 0.30
CA VAL A 124 -16.74 -23.88 0.59
C VAL A 124 -15.25 -23.56 0.55
N ASN A 125 -14.80 -22.80 -0.45
CA ASN A 125 -13.40 -22.41 -0.58
C ASN A 125 -12.96 -21.51 0.60
N GLN A 126 -13.77 -20.50 0.94
CA GLN A 126 -13.54 -19.60 2.08
C GLN A 126 -13.44 -20.37 3.41
N LEU A 127 -14.33 -21.35 3.66
CA LEU A 127 -14.29 -22.19 4.85
C LEU A 127 -13.05 -23.08 4.92
N ALA A 128 -12.69 -23.72 3.82
CA ALA A 128 -11.50 -24.57 3.78
C ALA A 128 -10.23 -23.77 4.11
N TYR A 129 -10.09 -22.57 3.54
CA TYR A 129 -9.00 -21.66 3.89
C TYR A 129 -9.10 -21.14 5.33
N SER A 130 -10.29 -20.87 5.85
CA SER A 130 -10.48 -20.46 7.25
C SER A 130 -9.99 -21.56 8.21
N TYR A 131 -10.32 -22.83 7.96
CA TYR A 131 -9.81 -23.95 8.75
C TYR A 131 -8.29 -24.08 8.63
N ALA A 132 -7.75 -23.95 7.42
CA ALA A 132 -6.30 -24.02 7.21
C ALA A 132 -5.53 -22.92 7.95
N LYS A 133 -6.05 -21.68 7.93
CA LYS A 133 -5.52 -20.52 8.68
C LYS A 133 -5.52 -20.73 10.20
N GLN A 134 -6.50 -21.48 10.70
CA GLN A 134 -6.59 -21.86 12.12
C GLN A 134 -5.66 -23.04 12.48
N GLY A 135 -4.84 -23.51 11.54
CA GLY A 135 -3.98 -24.69 11.72
C GLY A 135 -4.74 -26.02 11.61
N GLU A 136 -6.02 -26.01 11.25
CA GLU A 136 -6.87 -27.21 11.14
C GLU A 136 -6.78 -27.83 9.73
N LEU A 137 -5.56 -28.04 9.21
CA LEU A 137 -5.31 -28.51 7.83
C LEU A 137 -6.04 -29.82 7.51
N GLN A 138 -6.04 -30.78 8.45
CA GLN A 138 -6.74 -32.06 8.24
C GLN A 138 -8.26 -31.89 8.16
N LYS A 139 -8.83 -30.94 8.92
CA LYS A 139 -10.26 -30.61 8.83
C LYS A 139 -10.59 -29.96 7.50
N ALA A 140 -9.76 -29.01 7.04
CA ALA A 140 -9.90 -28.40 5.72
C ALA A 140 -9.89 -29.45 4.61
N GLN A 141 -8.93 -30.38 4.66
CA GLN A 141 -8.81 -31.47 3.69
C GLN A 141 -10.02 -32.40 3.72
N GLN A 142 -10.47 -32.84 4.90
CA GLN A 142 -11.63 -33.73 5.05
C GLN A 142 -12.92 -33.07 4.57
N PHE A 143 -13.10 -31.79 4.90
CA PHE A 143 -14.24 -30.99 4.46
C PHE A 143 -14.29 -30.89 2.93
N LEU A 144 -13.17 -30.52 2.29
CA LEU A 144 -13.08 -30.45 0.82
C LEU A 144 -13.33 -31.81 0.16
N THR A 145 -12.78 -32.90 0.70
CA THR A 145 -13.06 -34.25 0.19
C THR A 145 -14.54 -34.59 0.28
N SER A 146 -15.19 -34.34 1.43
CA SER A 146 -16.63 -34.59 1.61
C SER A 146 -17.48 -33.82 0.59
N VAL A 147 -17.13 -32.56 0.31
CA VAL A 147 -17.86 -31.75 -0.68
C VAL A 147 -17.64 -32.30 -2.09
N LEU A 148 -16.39 -32.58 -2.47
CA LEU A 148 -16.04 -33.10 -3.80
C LEU A 148 -16.67 -34.48 -4.08
N ASP A 149 -16.75 -35.37 -3.10
CA ASP A 149 -17.38 -36.68 -3.23
C ASP A 149 -18.89 -36.58 -3.54
N SER A 150 -19.51 -35.44 -3.23
CA SER A 150 -20.92 -35.15 -3.50
C SER A 150 -21.18 -34.41 -4.83
N MET A 151 -20.13 -34.14 -5.60
CA MET A 151 -20.16 -33.31 -6.81
C MET A 151 -19.90 -34.12 -8.09
N ASP A 152 -20.40 -33.61 -9.22
CA ASP A 152 -20.07 -34.13 -10.55
C ASP A 152 -18.75 -33.52 -11.03
N ASN A 153 -17.81 -34.35 -11.48
CA ASN A 153 -16.52 -33.92 -12.01
C ASN A 153 -16.60 -33.25 -13.39
N LEU A 154 -17.78 -33.22 -13.99
CA LEU A 154 -18.06 -32.42 -15.18
C LEU A 154 -18.29 -30.94 -14.86
N ASN A 155 -18.50 -30.58 -13.59
CA ASN A 155 -18.62 -29.18 -13.16
C ASN A 155 -17.24 -28.51 -13.10
N VAL A 156 -17.11 -27.28 -13.62
CA VAL A 156 -15.89 -26.45 -13.51
C VAL A 156 -15.52 -26.22 -12.04
N ASP A 157 -16.50 -25.97 -11.19
CA ASP A 157 -16.29 -25.67 -9.78
C ASP A 157 -15.75 -26.87 -8.99
N TYR A 158 -16.02 -28.09 -9.46
CA TYR A 158 -15.38 -29.29 -8.92
C TYR A 158 -13.87 -29.17 -9.02
N TRP A 159 -13.34 -28.74 -10.17
CA TRP A 159 -11.91 -28.66 -10.40
C TRP A 159 -11.25 -27.49 -9.67
N ASN A 160 -11.98 -26.38 -9.47
CA ASN A 160 -11.53 -25.28 -8.62
C ASN A 160 -11.39 -25.73 -7.16
N LEU A 161 -12.40 -26.39 -6.59
CA LEU A 161 -12.31 -26.94 -5.24
C LEU A 161 -11.28 -28.07 -5.12
N TYR A 162 -11.10 -28.85 -6.18
CA TYR A 162 -10.08 -29.88 -6.24
C TYR A 162 -8.67 -29.27 -6.22
N LYS A 163 -8.46 -28.12 -6.88
CA LYS A 163 -7.23 -27.33 -6.77
C LYS A 163 -6.99 -26.87 -5.34
N THR A 164 -7.98 -26.27 -4.67
CA THR A 164 -7.87 -25.90 -3.25
C THR A 164 -7.50 -27.10 -2.39
N ARG A 165 -8.09 -28.28 -2.64
CA ARG A 165 -7.73 -29.50 -1.92
C ARG A 165 -6.28 -29.90 -2.14
N ALA A 166 -5.79 -29.81 -3.37
CA ALA A 166 -4.40 -30.11 -3.71
C ALA A 166 -3.43 -29.10 -3.03
N GLU A 167 -3.80 -27.83 -2.94
CA GLU A 167 -3.03 -26.80 -2.22
C GLU A 167 -2.95 -27.11 -0.73
N VAL A 168 -4.09 -27.41 -0.08
CA VAL A 168 -4.11 -27.84 1.33
C VAL A 168 -3.32 -29.14 1.52
N MET A 169 -3.47 -30.11 0.63
CA MET A 169 -2.74 -31.37 0.68
C MET A 169 -1.24 -31.16 0.53
N ALA A 170 -0.80 -30.17 -0.27
CA ALA A 170 0.63 -29.87 -0.43
C ALA A 170 1.31 -29.49 0.89
N HIS A 171 0.55 -29.00 1.87
CA HIS A 171 1.03 -28.71 3.22
C HIS A 171 0.96 -29.90 4.19
N ILE A 172 0.13 -30.90 3.89
CA ILE A 172 -0.03 -32.11 4.71
C ILE A 172 0.90 -33.22 4.22
N ASP A 173 0.81 -33.53 2.93
CA ASP A 173 1.53 -34.59 2.24
C ASP A 173 1.80 -34.14 0.79
N PRO A 174 2.98 -33.52 0.53
CA PRO A 174 3.35 -33.04 -0.80
C PRO A 174 3.36 -34.13 -1.88
N GLU A 175 3.66 -35.39 -1.53
CA GLU A 175 3.68 -36.50 -2.48
C GLU A 175 2.25 -36.86 -2.90
N GLN A 176 1.33 -36.93 -1.94
CA GLN A 176 -0.08 -37.14 -2.23
C GLN A 176 -0.70 -35.98 -3.02
N ALA A 177 -0.27 -34.74 -2.77
CA ALA A 177 -0.68 -33.59 -3.56
C ALA A 177 -0.26 -33.72 -5.03
N ILE A 178 0.98 -34.15 -5.31
CA ILE A 178 1.44 -34.41 -6.69
C ILE A 178 0.57 -35.48 -7.36
N ILE A 179 0.24 -36.57 -6.66
CA ILE A 179 -0.65 -37.63 -7.17
C ILE A 179 -2.04 -37.07 -7.51
N ASP A 180 -2.56 -36.18 -6.66
CA ASP A 180 -3.86 -35.56 -6.89
C ASP A 180 -3.82 -34.63 -8.10
N ILE A 181 -2.75 -33.84 -8.24
CA ILE A 181 -2.53 -32.93 -9.37
C ILE A 181 -2.41 -33.71 -10.69
N ASP A 182 -1.70 -34.83 -10.72
CA ASP A 182 -1.53 -35.65 -11.93
C ASP A 182 -2.84 -36.22 -12.47
N LYS A 183 -3.82 -36.47 -11.60
CA LYS A 183 -5.18 -36.84 -12.02
C LYS A 183 -5.93 -35.67 -12.67
N ALA A 184 -5.58 -34.44 -12.31
CA ALA A 184 -6.30 -33.22 -12.69
C ALA A 184 -5.68 -32.48 -13.89
N ILE A 185 -4.37 -32.65 -14.15
CA ILE A 185 -3.64 -31.97 -15.25
C ILE A 185 -4.29 -32.17 -16.63
N GLY A 186 -5.04 -33.28 -16.83
CA GLY A 186 -5.81 -33.54 -18.05
C GLY A 186 -7.06 -32.66 -18.24
N TYR A 187 -7.41 -31.80 -17.28
CA TYR A 187 -8.52 -30.86 -17.39
C TYR A 187 -8.05 -29.53 -18.02
N PRO A 188 -8.45 -29.21 -19.26
CA PRO A 188 -7.81 -28.14 -20.05
C PRO A 188 -7.87 -26.75 -19.44
N TYR A 189 -8.88 -26.45 -18.60
CA TYR A 189 -9.09 -25.10 -18.07
C TYR A 189 -8.19 -24.74 -16.88
N LEU A 190 -7.61 -25.73 -16.20
CA LEU A 190 -6.74 -25.51 -15.02
C LEU A 190 -5.36 -26.14 -15.17
N THR A 191 -5.00 -26.57 -16.39
CA THR A 191 -3.72 -27.24 -16.64
C THR A 191 -2.54 -26.36 -16.20
N SER A 192 -2.56 -25.06 -16.49
CA SER A 192 -1.49 -24.13 -16.12
C SER A 192 -1.35 -23.99 -14.60
N GLU A 193 -2.46 -23.89 -13.88
CA GLU A 193 -2.52 -23.73 -12.42
C GLU A 193 -2.04 -24.99 -11.70
N PHE A 194 -2.48 -26.16 -12.18
CA PHE A 194 -2.01 -27.44 -11.67
C PHE A 194 -0.52 -27.66 -11.96
N THR A 195 -0.06 -27.32 -13.18
CA THR A 195 1.37 -27.35 -13.53
C THR A 195 2.17 -26.42 -12.63
N ALA A 196 1.68 -25.21 -12.37
CA ALA A 196 2.35 -24.24 -11.50
C ALA A 196 2.46 -24.77 -10.06
N LEU A 197 1.38 -25.32 -9.51
CA LEU A 197 1.38 -25.93 -8.18
C LEU A 197 2.33 -27.13 -8.08
N LYS A 198 2.29 -28.06 -9.05
CA LYS A 198 3.19 -29.22 -9.08
C LYS A 198 4.66 -28.78 -9.19
N THR A 199 4.94 -27.81 -10.05
CA THR A 199 6.28 -27.23 -10.21
C THR A 199 6.75 -26.61 -8.90
N HIS A 200 5.89 -25.86 -8.22
CA HIS A 200 6.19 -25.26 -6.93
C HIS A 200 6.57 -26.32 -5.87
N ILE A 201 5.76 -27.39 -5.74
CA ILE A 201 6.03 -28.49 -4.82
C ILE A 201 7.39 -29.15 -5.13
N LEU A 202 7.63 -29.48 -6.40
CA LEU A 202 8.89 -30.12 -6.84
C LEU A 202 10.11 -29.22 -6.58
N LYS A 203 9.99 -27.91 -6.83
CA LYS A 203 11.05 -26.94 -6.51
C LYS A 203 11.37 -26.94 -5.02
N ASN A 204 10.35 -26.90 -4.16
CA ASN A 204 10.53 -26.91 -2.70
C ASN A 204 11.15 -28.21 -2.17
N GLN A 205 10.98 -29.32 -2.89
CA GLN A 205 11.67 -30.59 -2.62
C GLN A 205 13.09 -30.66 -3.21
N GLY A 206 13.54 -29.64 -3.95
CA GLY A 206 14.83 -29.63 -4.66
C GLY A 206 14.84 -30.46 -5.96
N ASN A 207 13.69 -30.93 -6.42
CA ASN A 207 13.53 -31.75 -7.62
C ASN A 207 13.46 -30.90 -8.90
N TYR A 208 14.45 -30.01 -9.11
CA TYR A 208 14.45 -29.00 -10.19
C TYR A 208 14.37 -29.58 -11.61
N GLN A 209 15.03 -30.71 -11.87
CA GLN A 209 14.94 -31.36 -13.20
C GLN A 209 13.51 -31.82 -13.50
N GLN A 210 12.84 -32.45 -12.51
CA GLN A 210 11.45 -32.89 -12.68
C GLN A 210 10.51 -31.70 -12.85
N ALA A 211 10.75 -30.61 -12.08
CA ALA A 211 10.01 -29.37 -12.24
C ALA A 211 10.15 -28.81 -13.68
N LEU A 212 11.37 -28.79 -14.23
CA LEU A 212 11.62 -28.34 -15.61
C LEU A 212 10.92 -29.22 -16.65
N THR A 213 10.94 -30.55 -16.46
CA THR A 213 10.23 -31.50 -17.32
C THR A 213 8.73 -31.22 -17.31
N VAL A 214 8.12 -31.07 -16.14
CA VAL A 214 6.67 -30.82 -15.98
C VAL A 214 6.24 -29.55 -16.73
N ILE A 215 6.96 -28.43 -16.57
CA ILE A 215 6.63 -27.21 -17.30
C ILE A 215 6.86 -27.35 -18.81
N SER A 216 7.92 -28.06 -19.21
CA SER A 216 8.29 -28.19 -20.63
C SER A 216 7.33 -29.08 -21.42
N GLU A 217 6.71 -30.07 -20.76
CA GLU A 217 5.72 -30.98 -21.34
C GLU A 217 4.30 -30.41 -21.33
N THR A 218 4.08 -29.28 -20.66
CA THR A 218 2.78 -28.61 -20.63
C THR A 218 2.52 -27.90 -21.97
N ASP A 219 1.75 -28.56 -22.84
CA ASP A 219 1.31 -28.05 -24.15
C ASP A 219 0.05 -27.17 -23.98
N SER A 220 0.20 -26.02 -23.32
CA SER A 220 -0.83 -24.99 -23.30
C SER A 220 -0.50 -23.95 -24.37
N GLY A 221 -1.38 -23.76 -25.36
CA GLY A 221 -1.19 -22.82 -26.47
C GLY A 221 -0.80 -21.39 -26.06
N GLU A 222 -1.04 -21.01 -24.80
CA GLU A 222 -0.43 -19.88 -24.11
C GLU A 222 0.02 -20.34 -22.71
N ILE A 223 1.32 -20.52 -22.51
CA ILE A 223 1.90 -20.72 -21.17
C ILE A 223 1.75 -19.39 -20.42
N SER A 224 1.24 -19.42 -19.18
CA SER A 224 1.15 -18.20 -18.35
C SER A 224 2.53 -17.55 -18.18
N SER A 225 2.57 -16.22 -18.03
CA SER A 225 3.82 -15.46 -17.76
C SER A 225 4.59 -16.06 -16.57
N GLN A 226 3.85 -16.53 -15.56
CA GLN A 226 4.34 -17.26 -14.40
C GLN A 226 5.19 -18.49 -14.77
N LEU A 227 4.61 -19.41 -15.53
CA LEU A 227 5.25 -20.65 -15.93
C LEU A 227 6.42 -20.39 -16.88
N ALA A 228 6.30 -19.39 -17.75
CA ALA A 228 7.39 -18.96 -18.62
C ALA A 228 8.60 -18.44 -17.81
N ASN A 229 8.36 -17.65 -16.76
CA ASN A 229 9.40 -17.17 -15.86
C ASN A 229 10.02 -18.31 -15.04
N GLN A 230 9.21 -19.22 -14.48
CA GLN A 230 9.72 -20.39 -13.76
C GLN A 230 10.56 -21.29 -14.67
N LYS A 231 10.10 -21.54 -15.91
CA LYS A 231 10.83 -22.31 -16.91
C LYS A 231 12.18 -21.67 -17.20
N ARG A 232 12.23 -20.35 -17.45
CA ARG A 232 13.47 -19.62 -17.70
C ARG A 232 14.46 -19.77 -16.54
N ASN A 233 13.99 -19.66 -15.30
CA ASN A 233 14.83 -19.82 -14.12
C ASN A 233 15.43 -21.24 -14.02
N LEU A 234 14.62 -22.26 -14.30
CA LEU A 234 15.06 -23.65 -14.29
C LEU A 234 15.99 -23.98 -15.48
N GLU A 235 15.75 -23.44 -16.67
CA GLU A 235 16.66 -23.57 -17.82
C GLU A 235 18.01 -22.90 -17.56
N ASN A 236 18.02 -21.73 -16.91
CA ASN A 236 19.24 -21.06 -16.51
C ASN A 236 20.00 -21.89 -15.47
N TRP A 237 19.28 -22.50 -14.52
CA TRP A 237 19.86 -23.46 -13.57
C TRP A 237 20.50 -24.66 -14.26
N GLU A 238 19.83 -25.27 -15.25
CA GLU A 238 20.38 -26.37 -16.05
C GLU A 238 21.65 -25.94 -16.81
N LYS A 239 21.76 -24.66 -17.20
CA LYS A 239 22.95 -24.05 -17.82
C LYS A 239 24.05 -23.65 -16.81
N GLY A 240 23.87 -23.94 -15.52
CA GLY A 240 24.87 -23.71 -14.48
C GLY A 240 24.62 -22.50 -13.58
N ALA A 241 23.48 -21.81 -13.70
CA ALA A 241 23.09 -20.80 -12.72
C ALA A 241 22.76 -21.46 -11.36
N SER A 242 23.10 -20.79 -10.27
CA SER A 242 22.79 -21.28 -8.93
C SER A 242 21.40 -20.82 -8.49
N LEU A 243 20.59 -21.75 -8.00
CA LEU A 243 19.33 -21.45 -7.29
C LEU A 243 19.53 -21.62 -5.79
N GLN A 244 19.03 -20.66 -5.03
CA GLN A 244 19.16 -20.57 -3.59
C GLN A 244 17.87 -20.95 -2.87
N LYS A 245 18.01 -21.17 -1.56
CA LYS A 245 16.96 -21.38 -0.59
C LYS A 245 16.89 -20.20 0.37
N VAL A 246 15.71 -19.62 0.53
CA VAL A 246 15.40 -18.68 1.62
C VAL A 246 14.49 -19.37 2.61
N GLN A 247 14.87 -19.40 3.88
CA GLN A 247 14.09 -20.03 4.94
C GLN A 247 13.99 -19.14 6.16
N GLY A 248 13.07 -19.44 7.07
CA GLY A 248 12.96 -18.68 8.31
C GLY A 248 11.74 -19.07 9.11
N ASN A 249 11.51 -18.33 10.19
CA ASN A 249 10.29 -18.41 10.99
C ASN A 249 9.53 -17.08 10.92
N PHE A 250 8.21 -17.18 10.90
CA PHE A 250 7.31 -16.06 11.06
C PHE A 250 6.61 -16.17 12.41
N THR A 251 6.89 -15.24 13.31
CA THR A 251 6.45 -15.28 14.71
C THR A 251 6.01 -13.91 15.22
N THR A 252 5.29 -13.87 16.33
CA THR A 252 5.19 -12.66 17.17
C THR A 252 6.47 -12.48 17.98
N SER A 253 6.72 -11.28 18.51
CA SER A 253 7.84 -11.02 19.41
C SER A 253 7.83 -11.83 20.70
N ASN A 254 6.66 -12.38 21.09
CA ASN A 254 6.52 -13.30 22.22
C ASN A 254 6.89 -14.76 21.86
N GLY A 255 7.14 -15.04 20.59
CA GLY A 255 7.49 -16.37 20.07
C GLY A 255 6.29 -17.20 19.60
N ASP A 256 5.08 -16.63 19.52
CA ASP A 256 3.93 -17.34 18.99
C ASP A 256 4.08 -17.50 17.46
N PRO A 257 3.88 -18.70 16.90
CA PRO A 257 4.02 -18.92 15.47
C PRO A 257 2.86 -18.29 14.69
N ILE A 258 3.18 -17.69 13.54
CA ILE A 258 2.19 -17.27 12.55
C ILE A 258 2.05 -18.39 11.53
N SER A 259 1.09 -19.29 11.75
CA SER A 259 0.85 -20.43 10.88
C SER A 259 0.04 -20.08 9.64
N PHE A 260 0.24 -20.83 8.56
CA PHE A 260 -0.51 -20.69 7.31
C PHE A 260 -0.54 -19.26 6.75
N ALA A 261 0.50 -18.46 7.00
CA ALA A 261 0.71 -17.17 6.35
C ALA A 261 1.59 -17.37 5.12
N LYS A 262 1.36 -16.57 4.07
CA LYS A 262 2.14 -16.67 2.83
C LYS A 262 3.24 -15.64 2.82
N VAL A 263 4.48 -16.09 2.62
CA VAL A 263 5.67 -15.25 2.47
C VAL A 263 6.07 -15.27 1.01
N TYR A 264 6.18 -14.09 0.40
CA TYR A 264 6.54 -13.87 -0.99
C TYR A 264 7.91 -13.19 -1.08
N LEU A 265 8.68 -13.50 -2.12
CA LEU A 265 9.87 -12.77 -2.53
C LEU A 265 9.60 -12.14 -3.89
N ARG A 266 9.43 -10.83 -3.91
CA ARG A 266 9.06 -10.06 -5.11
C ARG A 266 10.29 -9.39 -5.69
N VAL A 267 10.46 -9.49 -7.00
CA VAL A 267 11.56 -8.81 -7.72
C VAL A 267 11.24 -7.32 -7.90
N PRO A 268 12.23 -6.43 -8.09
CA PRO A 268 12.01 -5.00 -8.15
C PRO A 268 10.82 -4.56 -9.01
N GLY A 269 10.78 -4.99 -10.27
CA GLY A 269 9.70 -4.64 -11.22
C GLY A 269 8.30 -5.19 -10.94
N SER A 270 8.09 -5.94 -9.85
CA SER A 270 6.78 -6.45 -9.45
C SER A 270 6.21 -5.76 -8.20
N THR A 271 6.95 -4.83 -7.60
CA THR A 271 6.57 -4.26 -6.28
C THR A 271 5.57 -3.09 -6.38
N ASN A 272 5.25 -2.59 -7.57
CA ASN A 272 4.32 -1.46 -7.79
C ASN A 272 2.84 -1.85 -7.96
N HIS A 273 2.51 -3.13 -7.87
CA HIS A 273 1.13 -3.61 -7.94
C HIS A 273 0.80 -4.50 -6.75
N SER A 274 -0.49 -4.63 -6.46
CA SER A 274 -1.03 -5.61 -5.51
C SER A 274 -0.53 -7.02 -5.83
N ILE A 275 -0.50 -7.89 -4.83
CA ILE A 275 -0.05 -9.27 -5.04
C ILE A 275 -1.03 -9.94 -5.99
N MET A 276 -0.50 -10.42 -7.12
CA MET A 276 -1.26 -11.21 -8.09
C MET A 276 -0.80 -12.66 -7.94
N PRO A 277 -1.58 -13.55 -7.29
CA PRO A 277 -1.16 -14.92 -7.03
C PRO A 277 -0.64 -15.68 -8.26
N GLU A 278 -1.17 -15.35 -9.43
CA GLU A 278 -0.79 -15.85 -10.74
C GLU A 278 0.56 -15.31 -11.24
N GLU A 279 1.08 -14.19 -10.75
CA GLU A 279 2.38 -13.65 -11.16
C GLU A 279 3.50 -13.99 -10.17
N GLU A 280 3.16 -14.26 -8.91
CA GLU A 280 4.14 -14.54 -7.86
C GLU A 280 4.69 -15.97 -7.95
N ILE A 281 6.00 -16.11 -8.18
CA ILE A 281 6.67 -17.42 -8.39
C ILE A 281 7.60 -17.87 -7.26
N HIS A 282 7.92 -16.97 -6.34
CA HIS A 282 8.78 -17.21 -5.20
C HIS A 282 7.99 -16.97 -3.93
N TYR A 283 7.36 -18.02 -3.41
CA TYR A 283 6.61 -17.94 -2.16
C TYR A 283 6.74 -19.21 -1.33
N ALA A 284 6.28 -19.16 -0.09
CA ALA A 284 6.02 -20.31 0.75
C ALA A 284 4.86 -19.98 1.69
N VAL A 285 4.17 -21.00 2.19
CA VAL A 285 3.20 -20.86 3.27
C VAL A 285 3.84 -21.42 4.53
N THR A 286 3.68 -20.72 5.65
CA THR A 286 4.23 -21.14 6.93
C THR A 286 3.51 -22.37 7.48
N ASP A 287 4.24 -23.28 8.12
CA ASP A 287 3.69 -24.44 8.80
C ASP A 287 3.08 -24.09 10.17
N ALA A 288 2.71 -25.10 10.96
CA ALA A 288 2.11 -24.91 12.28
C ALA A 288 3.08 -24.25 13.28
N GLU A 289 4.39 -24.40 13.07
CA GLU A 289 5.46 -23.79 13.86
C GLU A 289 5.88 -22.42 13.30
N GLY A 290 5.21 -21.91 12.27
CA GLY A 290 5.54 -20.64 11.62
C GLY A 290 6.77 -20.72 10.72
N SER A 291 7.33 -21.91 10.49
CA SER A 291 8.50 -22.13 9.65
C SER A 291 8.12 -22.06 8.17
N PHE A 292 9.00 -21.48 7.35
CA PHE A 292 8.83 -21.43 5.90
C PHE A 292 10.13 -21.70 5.15
N THR A 293 9.99 -22.13 3.90
CA THR A 293 11.12 -22.39 2.98
C THR A 293 10.68 -22.10 1.54
N ILE A 294 11.38 -21.15 0.91
CA ILE A 294 11.22 -20.80 -0.50
C ILE A 294 12.46 -21.32 -1.23
N ALA A 295 12.29 -22.33 -2.08
CA ALA A 295 13.38 -22.90 -2.86
C ALA A 295 13.35 -22.47 -4.33
N GLY A 296 14.46 -22.71 -5.03
CA GLY A 296 14.56 -22.39 -6.44
C GLY A 296 14.55 -20.88 -6.71
N VAL A 297 15.18 -20.09 -5.84
CA VAL A 297 15.25 -18.63 -5.93
C VAL A 297 16.55 -18.22 -6.63
N PRO A 298 16.51 -17.57 -7.80
CA PRO A 298 17.71 -17.03 -8.43
C PRO A 298 18.41 -16.00 -7.56
N ARG A 299 19.70 -15.80 -7.78
CA ARG A 299 20.43 -14.68 -7.17
C ARG A 299 19.83 -13.34 -7.60
N GLY A 300 19.82 -12.36 -6.69
CA GLY A 300 19.33 -11.01 -6.96
C GLY A 300 18.69 -10.36 -5.75
N TYR A 301 18.02 -9.23 -5.96
CA TYR A 301 17.35 -8.45 -4.93
C TYR A 301 15.85 -8.76 -4.91
N TYR A 302 15.29 -8.84 -3.71
CA TYR A 302 13.88 -9.13 -3.51
C TYR A 302 13.30 -8.31 -2.36
N GLN A 303 12.03 -7.94 -2.44
CA GLN A 303 11.25 -7.49 -1.28
C GLN A 303 10.45 -8.65 -0.72
N VAL A 304 10.44 -8.76 0.61
CA VAL A 304 9.54 -9.69 1.30
C VAL A 304 8.15 -9.08 1.28
N HIS A 305 7.14 -9.86 0.90
CA HIS A 305 5.73 -9.50 1.06
C HIS A 305 5.01 -10.62 1.81
N LEU A 306 3.92 -10.29 2.47
CA LEU A 306 3.17 -11.19 3.34
C LEU A 306 1.70 -11.18 2.95
N GLY A 307 1.10 -12.37 2.82
CA GLY A 307 -0.34 -12.59 2.87
C GLY A 307 -0.68 -13.18 4.23
N ILE A 308 -1.50 -12.47 5.02
CA ILE A 308 -1.78 -12.80 6.42
C ILE A 308 -3.27 -12.67 6.71
N ASP A 309 -3.79 -13.46 7.64
CA ASP A 309 -5.11 -13.24 8.21
C ASP A 309 -5.12 -11.99 9.10
N ILE A 310 -6.18 -11.18 9.03
CA ILE A 310 -6.24 -9.91 9.78
C ILE A 310 -6.15 -10.14 11.30
N ASN A 311 -6.64 -11.29 11.79
CA ASN A 311 -6.61 -11.61 13.22
C ASN A 311 -5.19 -11.90 13.71
N GLN A 312 -4.32 -12.43 12.84
CA GLN A 312 -2.90 -12.66 13.15
C GLN A 312 -2.13 -11.35 13.30
N MET A 313 -2.63 -10.26 12.70
CA MET A 313 -2.05 -8.91 12.80
C MET A 313 -2.67 -8.07 13.92
N ASN A 314 -3.71 -8.55 14.59
CA ASN A 314 -4.45 -7.79 15.61
C ASN A 314 -3.55 -7.45 16.81
N GLY A 315 -3.29 -6.15 17.02
CA GLY A 315 -2.42 -5.67 18.09
C GLY A 315 -0.93 -5.68 17.75
N TYR A 316 -0.57 -6.02 16.50
CA TYR A 316 0.82 -6.12 16.07
C TYR A 316 1.14 -5.29 14.81
N LYS A 317 2.43 -4.98 14.66
CA LYS A 317 3.06 -4.31 13.52
C LYS A 317 4.14 -5.23 12.97
N TRP A 318 4.11 -5.49 11.68
CA TRP A 318 5.33 -5.89 11.00
C TRP A 318 6.18 -4.63 10.76
N ALA A 319 7.32 -4.56 11.46
CA ALA A 319 8.29 -3.49 11.33
C ALA A 319 9.21 -3.80 10.16
N VAL A 320 9.01 -3.07 9.07
CA VAL A 320 9.74 -3.20 7.81
C VAL A 320 9.86 -1.79 7.23
N GLU A 321 11.05 -1.44 6.72
CA GLU A 321 11.28 -0.16 6.07
C GLU A 321 10.73 -0.17 4.63
N ASN A 322 10.28 0.98 4.12
CA ASN A 322 9.67 1.09 2.78
C ASN A 322 10.57 0.58 1.64
N ASP A 323 11.90 0.72 1.81
CA ASP A 323 12.93 0.35 0.84
C ASP A 323 13.81 -0.82 1.36
N GLU A 324 13.27 -1.71 2.20
CA GLU A 324 14.01 -2.87 2.69
C GLU A 324 14.13 -3.95 1.59
N TRP A 325 15.33 -4.11 1.04
CA TRP A 325 15.65 -5.14 0.04
C TRP A 325 16.49 -6.27 0.63
N LEU A 326 16.19 -7.49 0.19
CA LEU A 326 16.93 -8.70 0.50
C LEU A 326 17.82 -9.07 -0.69
N GLU A 327 19.14 -8.99 -0.50
CA GLU A 327 20.10 -9.51 -1.48
C GLU A 327 20.33 -11.00 -1.26
N ILE A 328 20.05 -11.80 -2.29
CA ILE A 328 20.21 -13.25 -2.29
C ILE A 328 21.45 -13.61 -3.12
N GLU A 329 22.58 -13.84 -2.46
CA GLU A 329 23.79 -14.38 -3.10
C GLU A 329 23.96 -15.89 -2.90
N GLY A 330 23.33 -16.41 -1.85
CA GLY A 330 23.44 -17.79 -1.37
C GLY A 330 22.18 -18.21 -0.60
N ASP A 331 22.16 -19.45 -0.13
CA ASP A 331 21.16 -19.89 0.84
C ASP A 331 21.18 -18.98 2.08
N MET A 332 20.01 -18.57 2.57
CA MET A 332 19.92 -17.64 3.69
C MET A 332 18.74 -17.89 4.61
N THR A 333 18.83 -17.32 5.82
CA THR A 333 17.76 -17.33 6.81
C THR A 333 17.24 -15.91 7.03
N LYS A 334 15.93 -15.69 6.83
CA LYS A 334 15.24 -14.42 7.11
C LYS A 334 14.05 -14.70 8.02
N ASN A 335 14.17 -14.32 9.28
CA ASN A 335 13.03 -14.39 10.20
C ASN A 335 12.16 -13.14 10.05
N ILE A 336 10.86 -13.32 10.24
CA ILE A 336 9.85 -12.27 10.22
C ILE A 336 9.23 -12.23 11.61
N ILE A 337 9.21 -11.04 12.23
CA ILE A 337 8.73 -10.87 13.60
C ILE A 337 7.69 -9.77 13.62
N LEU A 338 6.51 -10.07 14.14
CA LEU A 338 5.47 -9.10 14.45
C LEU A 338 5.72 -8.51 15.84
N GLN A 339 5.86 -7.19 15.89
CA GLN A 339 6.10 -6.44 17.13
C GLN A 339 4.78 -5.89 17.68
N PRO A 340 4.59 -5.78 19.00
CA PRO A 340 3.37 -5.23 19.57
C PRO A 340 3.21 -3.77 19.17
N LEU A 341 1.98 -3.33 18.93
CA LEU A 341 1.70 -1.92 18.67
C LEU A 341 1.99 -1.06 19.90
N ILE A 342 2.52 0.14 19.68
CA ILE A 342 2.75 1.12 20.75
C ILE A 342 1.39 1.58 21.31
N THR A 343 1.26 1.60 22.64
CA THR A 343 0.09 2.18 23.31
C THR A 343 0.21 3.69 23.34
N THR A 344 -0.78 4.37 22.77
CA THR A 344 -0.94 5.83 22.86
C THR A 344 -1.83 6.18 24.05
N SER A 345 -1.56 7.32 24.70
CA SER A 345 -2.33 7.74 25.88
C SER A 345 -3.02 9.09 25.71
N LYS A 346 -2.37 10.08 25.09
CA LYS A 346 -2.95 11.42 24.87
C LYS A 346 -2.44 12.08 23.60
N PRO A 347 -3.29 12.85 22.88
CA PRO A 347 -4.74 12.92 23.04
C PRO A 347 -5.42 11.62 22.58
N SER A 348 -6.62 11.30 23.10
CA SER A 348 -7.33 10.06 22.76
C SER A 348 -8.85 10.21 22.82
N ASN A 349 -9.56 9.23 22.27
CA ASN A 349 -11.01 9.04 22.36
C ASN A 349 -11.81 10.29 21.97
N TYR A 350 -11.42 10.95 20.87
CA TYR A 350 -12.05 12.14 20.31
C TYR A 350 -12.06 13.35 21.25
N GLN A 351 -11.07 13.46 22.13
CA GLN A 351 -10.93 14.60 23.03
C GLN A 351 -10.94 15.92 22.25
N GLU A 352 -11.75 16.88 22.70
CA GLU A 352 -11.76 18.24 22.15
C GLU A 352 -10.68 19.09 22.82
N LEU A 353 -9.77 19.63 22.02
CA LEU A 353 -8.64 20.45 22.46
C LEU A 353 -8.86 21.91 22.06
N THR A 354 -8.81 22.83 23.03
CA THR A 354 -9.00 24.27 22.80
C THR A 354 -7.75 25.12 23.05
N ASP A 355 -6.70 24.50 23.59
CA ASP A 355 -5.46 25.18 23.95
C ASP A 355 -4.60 25.48 22.71
N ASP A 356 -3.62 26.38 22.87
CA ASP A 356 -2.71 26.78 21.78
C ASP A 356 -1.58 25.77 21.53
N GLU A 357 -1.52 24.70 22.33
CA GLU A 357 -0.57 23.61 22.20
C GLU A 357 -1.25 22.26 22.42
N VAL A 358 -0.71 21.21 21.78
CA VAL A 358 -1.18 19.83 21.93
C VAL A 358 -0.07 19.01 22.57
N HIS A 359 -0.42 18.29 23.63
CA HIS A 359 0.49 17.39 24.34
C HIS A 359 0.25 15.95 23.89
N PHE A 360 1.27 15.33 23.30
CA PHE A 360 1.27 13.94 22.86
C PHE A 360 2.05 13.07 23.85
N GLU A 361 1.49 11.93 24.25
CA GLU A 361 2.09 10.99 25.22
C GLU A 361 1.82 9.54 24.83
N TRP A 362 2.85 8.68 24.87
CA TRP A 362 2.78 7.25 24.55
C TRP A 362 3.65 6.41 25.49
N GLU A 363 3.50 5.09 25.44
CA GLU A 363 4.35 4.17 26.19
C GLU A 363 5.76 4.06 25.57
N PRO A 364 6.82 4.08 26.39
CA PRO A 364 8.18 3.91 25.88
C PRO A 364 8.38 2.48 25.35
N VAL A 365 9.08 2.37 24.23
CA VAL A 365 9.50 1.12 23.59
C VAL A 365 10.94 0.81 24.00
N GLU A 366 11.20 -0.43 24.41
CA GLU A 366 12.55 -0.89 24.73
C GLU A 366 13.45 -0.85 23.48
N GLY A 367 14.66 -0.31 23.63
CA GLY A 367 15.63 -0.18 22.53
C GLY A 367 15.42 1.04 21.63
N ALA A 368 14.33 1.80 21.77
CA ALA A 368 14.09 3.01 21.00
C ALA A 368 15.09 4.12 21.37
N ALA A 369 15.81 4.63 20.37
CA ALA A 369 16.65 5.81 20.50
C ALA A 369 15.86 7.10 20.26
N TYR A 370 14.87 7.06 19.38
CA TYR A 370 13.97 8.16 19.11
C TYR A 370 12.61 7.68 18.58
N TYR A 371 11.67 8.60 18.50
CA TYR A 371 10.35 8.42 17.90
C TYR A 371 10.10 9.44 16.80
N GLN A 372 9.27 9.06 15.84
CA GLN A 372 8.68 9.95 14.86
C GLN A 372 7.17 10.04 15.15
N LEU A 373 6.66 11.26 15.29
CA LEU A 373 5.23 11.53 15.39
C LEU A 373 4.66 11.66 13.97
N GLY A 374 3.45 11.15 13.75
CA GLY A 374 2.68 11.36 12.54
C GLY A 374 1.28 11.86 12.86
N LEU A 375 0.74 12.69 11.98
CA LEU A 375 -0.63 13.20 12.07
C LEU A 375 -1.42 12.82 10.83
N GLY A 376 -2.71 12.60 11.03
CA GLY A 376 -3.66 12.43 9.94
C GLY A 376 -5.03 12.99 10.25
N LEU A 377 -5.86 13.02 9.23
CA LEU A 377 -7.22 13.48 9.29
C LEU A 377 -8.13 12.66 8.38
N GLU A 378 -9.38 12.57 8.77
CA GLU A 378 -10.45 11.97 7.97
C GLU A 378 -11.20 13.03 7.17
N TYR A 379 -11.44 12.75 5.89
CA TYR A 379 -12.21 13.57 4.97
C TYR A 379 -13.67 13.08 4.89
N GLY A 380 -14.25 12.66 6.02
CA GLY A 380 -15.58 12.04 6.05
C GLY A 380 -15.61 10.77 5.20
N ASP A 381 -16.44 10.75 4.17
CA ASP A 381 -16.59 9.58 3.28
C ASP A 381 -15.54 9.54 2.15
N HIS A 382 -14.68 10.57 2.04
CA HIS A 382 -13.65 10.66 0.99
C HIS A 382 -12.27 10.10 1.43
N GLY A 383 -12.24 9.25 2.46
CA GLY A 383 -11.04 8.60 2.97
C GLY A 383 -10.26 9.43 3.99
N SER A 384 -8.99 9.09 4.17
CA SER A 384 -8.10 9.73 5.16
C SER A 384 -6.72 9.99 4.57
N SER A 385 -6.00 10.96 5.13
CA SER A 385 -4.60 11.21 4.79
C SER A 385 -3.79 11.42 6.05
N SER A 386 -2.55 10.93 6.03
CA SER A 386 -1.57 11.18 7.09
C SER A 386 -0.18 11.40 6.54
N SER A 387 0.63 12.12 7.31
CA SER A 387 2.05 12.31 7.06
C SER A 387 2.82 12.39 8.37
N PRO A 388 4.12 12.02 8.36
CA PRO A 388 4.98 12.25 9.51
C PRO A 388 5.09 13.75 9.84
N MET A 389 4.97 14.07 11.13
CA MET A 389 5.09 15.42 11.68
C MET A 389 6.21 15.47 12.73
N GLY A 390 7.31 16.14 12.37
CA GLY A 390 8.46 16.31 13.27
C GLY A 390 9.51 15.21 13.12
N GLY A 391 10.70 15.50 13.64
CA GLY A 391 11.87 14.60 13.61
C GLY A 391 12.18 14.00 14.98
N LYS A 392 13.26 13.23 15.03
CA LYS A 392 13.75 12.39 16.15
C LYS A 392 13.42 12.91 17.56
N ILE A 393 12.32 12.44 18.15
CA ILE A 393 11.90 12.74 19.52
C ILE A 393 12.57 11.72 20.46
N GLU A 394 13.51 12.13 21.30
CA GLU A 394 14.23 11.20 22.20
C GLU A 394 13.38 10.67 23.38
N GLY A 395 12.26 11.34 23.69
CA GLY A 395 11.36 10.96 24.77
C GLY A 395 10.04 10.37 24.29
N ASN A 396 9.24 9.85 25.22
CA ASN A 396 7.91 9.29 24.95
C ASN A 396 6.75 10.31 25.08
N LYS A 397 7.10 11.59 24.96
CA LYS A 397 6.15 12.71 25.02
C LYS A 397 6.68 13.91 24.25
N VAL A 398 5.78 14.67 23.66
CA VAL A 398 6.11 15.92 22.96
C VAL A 398 4.98 16.93 23.07
N THR A 399 5.31 18.22 23.05
CA THR A 399 4.33 19.30 23.00
C THR A 399 4.52 20.07 21.71
N ILE A 400 3.44 20.21 20.94
CA ILE A 400 3.46 20.83 19.62
C ILE A 400 2.51 22.04 19.63
N PRO A 401 2.99 23.25 19.29
CA PRO A 401 2.13 24.40 19.07
C PRO A 401 1.10 24.15 17.97
N VAL A 402 -0.15 24.54 18.20
CA VAL A 402 -1.27 24.35 17.27
C VAL A 402 -0.99 24.99 15.90
N GLU A 403 -0.32 26.14 15.84
CA GLU A 403 0.03 26.78 14.57
C GLU A 403 0.99 25.96 13.69
N LEU A 404 1.83 25.11 14.29
CA LEU A 404 2.64 24.15 13.53
C LEU A 404 1.78 23.02 12.97
N ILE A 405 0.78 22.55 13.73
CA ILE A 405 -0.19 21.55 13.27
C ILE A 405 -0.99 22.09 12.09
N PHE A 406 -1.52 23.32 12.19
CA PHE A 406 -2.25 23.93 11.08
C PHE A 406 -1.38 24.15 9.84
N SER A 407 -0.09 24.41 10.02
CA SER A 407 0.87 24.60 8.92
C SER A 407 1.41 23.28 8.35
N HIS A 408 1.13 22.15 9.00
CA HIS A 408 1.44 20.84 8.47
C HIS A 408 0.59 20.58 7.21
N GLN A 409 1.21 20.02 6.18
CA GLN A 409 0.55 19.72 4.91
C GLN A 409 0.46 18.20 4.74
N THR A 410 -0.72 17.74 4.37
CA THR A 410 -1.01 16.39 3.87
C THR A 410 -1.27 16.45 2.37
N GLY A 411 -1.52 15.29 1.74
CA GLY A 411 -1.94 15.25 0.34
C GLY A 411 -3.28 15.96 0.12
N ILE A 412 -3.42 16.62 -1.04
CA ILE A 412 -4.69 17.18 -1.52
C ILE A 412 -5.48 16.06 -2.21
N SER A 413 -6.73 15.91 -1.82
CA SER A 413 -7.63 14.90 -2.37
C SER A 413 -8.56 15.50 -3.40
N PHE A 414 -8.92 14.72 -4.41
CA PHE A 414 -9.84 15.08 -5.47
C PHE A 414 -10.93 14.02 -5.57
N ASP A 415 -12.11 14.44 -5.98
CA ASP A 415 -13.25 13.57 -6.25
C ASP A 415 -13.86 13.91 -7.62
N GLU A 416 -14.48 12.95 -8.28
CA GLU A 416 -15.18 13.19 -9.55
C GLU A 416 -16.57 13.77 -9.27
N ASN A 417 -16.92 14.86 -9.94
CA ASN A 417 -18.28 15.39 -9.90
C ASN A 417 -19.23 14.58 -10.81
N GLU A 418 -20.52 14.97 -10.84
CA GLU A 418 -21.54 14.30 -11.68
C GLU A 418 -21.21 14.30 -13.18
N ASP A 419 -20.41 15.26 -13.65
CA ASP A 419 -19.98 15.39 -15.05
C ASP A 419 -18.69 14.60 -15.35
N GLY A 420 -18.09 13.94 -14.34
CA GLY A 420 -16.82 13.21 -14.44
C GLY A 420 -15.57 14.09 -14.34
N ASP A 421 -15.74 15.38 -14.02
CA ASP A 421 -14.61 16.29 -13.79
C ASP A 421 -14.11 16.15 -12.36
N LEU A 422 -12.81 15.93 -12.21
CA LEU A 422 -12.16 15.89 -10.90
C LEU A 422 -12.13 17.27 -10.25
N GLN A 423 -12.81 17.41 -9.13
CA GLN A 423 -12.83 18.60 -8.27
C GLN A 423 -12.03 18.34 -6.99
N VAL A 424 -11.43 19.40 -6.45
CA VAL A 424 -10.73 19.30 -5.16
C VAL A 424 -11.73 19.11 -4.02
N ILE A 425 -11.43 18.22 -3.08
CA ILE A 425 -12.23 18.05 -1.86
C ILE A 425 -11.91 19.21 -0.91
N PRO A 426 -12.89 20.09 -0.56
CA PRO A 426 -12.63 21.29 0.25
C PRO A 426 -11.98 21.02 1.61
N GLU A 427 -12.33 19.90 2.24
CA GLU A 427 -11.78 19.45 3.51
C GLU A 427 -10.27 19.24 3.43
N SER A 428 -9.76 18.77 2.29
CA SER A 428 -8.32 18.59 2.07
C SER A 428 -7.56 19.91 1.94
N LEU A 429 -8.22 20.98 1.45
CA LEU A 429 -7.64 22.32 1.44
C LEU A 429 -7.59 22.94 2.83
N LEU A 430 -8.65 22.77 3.63
CA LEU A 430 -8.72 23.28 5.00
C LEU A 430 -7.83 22.46 5.97
N ALA A 431 -7.71 21.17 5.72
CA ALA A 431 -6.92 20.18 6.46
C ALA A 431 -7.08 20.29 7.99
N PHE A 432 -5.96 20.24 8.73
CA PHE A 432 -5.93 20.36 10.19
C PHE A 432 -6.52 21.65 10.76
N ALA A 433 -6.71 22.69 9.93
CA ALA A 433 -7.39 23.91 10.37
C ALA A 433 -8.91 23.76 10.44
N ASN A 434 -9.48 22.63 10.01
CA ASN A 434 -10.90 22.36 10.12
C ASN A 434 -11.25 21.92 11.56
N PRO A 435 -11.94 22.76 12.37
CA PRO A 435 -12.29 22.39 13.74
C PRO A 435 -13.33 21.27 13.82
N ASN A 436 -13.97 20.91 12.71
CA ASN A 436 -14.96 19.82 12.67
C ASN A 436 -14.38 18.49 12.20
N ALA A 437 -13.11 18.46 11.75
CA ALA A 437 -12.46 17.23 11.32
C ALA A 437 -12.11 16.34 12.51
N ASP A 438 -12.21 15.04 12.28
CA ASP A 438 -11.63 14.02 13.15
C ASP A 438 -10.14 13.88 12.78
N LEU A 439 -9.27 14.19 13.73
CA LEU A 439 -7.82 14.10 13.58
C LEU A 439 -7.34 12.85 14.30
N TYR A 440 -6.37 12.15 13.71
CA TYR A 440 -5.69 11.04 14.36
C TYR A 440 -4.18 11.27 14.37
N TRP A 441 -3.48 10.54 15.24
CA TRP A 441 -2.03 10.58 15.32
C TRP A 441 -1.45 9.20 15.55
N TYR A 442 -0.18 9.05 15.23
CA TYR A 442 0.57 7.84 15.49
C TYR A 442 2.01 8.14 15.83
N VAL A 443 2.71 7.16 16.40
CA VAL A 443 4.15 7.24 16.66
C VAL A 443 4.84 6.00 16.12
N GLU A 444 6.03 6.19 15.58
CA GLU A 444 6.95 5.16 15.11
C GLU A 444 8.22 5.23 15.96
N ALA A 445 8.67 4.07 16.47
CA ALA A 445 9.85 3.97 17.33
C ALA A 445 11.03 3.44 16.52
N TYR A 446 12.18 4.09 16.63
CA TYR A 446 13.38 3.75 15.87
C TYR A 446 14.56 3.47 16.79
N ASP A 447 15.43 2.55 16.39
CA ASP A 447 16.71 2.33 17.06
C ASP A 447 17.74 3.42 16.71
N LYS A 448 18.97 3.28 17.23
CA LYS A 448 20.05 4.27 17.02
C LYS A 448 20.63 4.23 15.59
N GLU A 449 20.45 3.11 14.89
CA GLU A 449 20.81 2.93 13.49
C GLU A 449 19.73 3.50 12.54
N GLY A 450 18.54 3.80 13.07
CA GLY A 450 17.42 4.35 12.32
C GLY A 450 16.48 3.30 11.75
N ASN A 451 16.53 2.06 12.24
CA ASN A 451 15.58 1.02 11.86
C ASN A 451 14.30 1.11 12.70
N LEU A 452 13.15 0.94 12.06
CA LEU A 452 11.85 0.85 12.70
C LEU A 452 11.79 -0.37 13.62
N ILE A 453 11.48 -0.14 14.89
CA ILE A 453 11.24 -1.17 15.89
C ILE A 453 9.76 -1.58 15.88
N THR A 454 8.86 -0.60 16.00
CA THR A 454 7.40 -0.80 15.98
C THR A 454 6.69 0.55 15.82
N ALA A 455 5.37 0.54 15.73
CA ALA A 455 4.54 1.73 15.58
C ALA A 455 3.23 1.61 16.37
N SER A 456 2.54 2.73 16.61
CA SER A 456 1.18 2.70 17.18
C SER A 456 0.09 2.46 16.13
N ASN A 457 0.39 2.69 14.85
CA ASN A 457 -0.53 2.48 13.73
C ASN A 457 -0.54 1.00 13.29
N GLY A 458 -1.72 0.40 13.20
CA GLY A 458 -1.91 -1.00 12.82
C GLY A 458 -3.32 -1.49 13.11
N PHE A 459 -3.56 -2.77 12.86
CA PHE A 459 -4.89 -3.37 13.05
C PHE A 459 -5.18 -3.58 14.54
N ARG A 460 -6.30 -3.04 15.02
CA ARG A 460 -6.83 -3.25 16.38
C ARG A 460 -8.30 -3.66 16.27
N LEU A 461 -8.56 -4.97 16.35
CA LEU A 461 -9.85 -5.59 16.01
C LEU A 461 -10.65 -6.07 17.22
N SER A 462 -10.09 -5.97 18.43
CA SER A 462 -10.70 -6.49 19.66
C SER A 462 -10.77 -5.41 20.73
N LYS A 463 -11.65 -5.57 21.73
CA LYS A 463 -11.74 -4.61 22.84
C LYS A 463 -10.42 -4.54 23.62
N GLU A 464 -9.73 -5.67 23.71
CA GLU A 464 -8.44 -5.81 24.38
C GLU A 464 -7.32 -5.06 23.63
N THR A 465 -7.34 -5.08 22.29
CA THR A 465 -6.32 -4.44 21.46
C THR A 465 -6.63 -3.00 21.06
N MET A 466 -7.90 -2.57 21.14
CA MET A 466 -8.33 -1.23 20.76
C MET A 466 -7.66 -0.15 21.62
N GLY A 467 -7.61 -0.38 22.95
CA GLY A 467 -7.04 0.58 23.89
C GLY A 467 -7.67 1.97 23.75
N ASP A 468 -6.87 3.00 24.03
CA ASP A 468 -7.22 4.39 23.75
C ASP A 468 -7.06 4.68 22.25
N VAL A 469 -8.15 5.09 21.61
CA VAL A 469 -8.17 5.40 20.18
C VAL A 469 -7.48 6.77 19.98
N PRO A 470 -6.42 6.88 19.16
CA PRO A 470 -5.59 8.09 19.06
C PRO A 470 -6.23 9.19 18.21
N TYR A 471 -7.52 9.43 18.43
CA TYR A 471 -8.33 10.43 17.74
C TYR A 471 -8.63 11.62 18.65
N PHE A 472 -8.71 12.81 18.07
CA PHE A 472 -8.98 14.07 18.77
C PHE A 472 -9.57 15.12 17.83
N LYS A 473 -10.11 16.20 18.42
CA LYS A 473 -10.65 17.35 17.68
C LYS A 473 -9.94 18.62 18.10
N LEU A 474 -9.49 19.40 17.13
CA LEU A 474 -8.80 20.65 17.39
C LEU A 474 -9.78 21.85 17.31
N LYS A 475 -10.32 22.24 18.47
CA LYS A 475 -11.33 23.29 18.65
C LYS A 475 -10.73 24.66 19.04
N GLN A 476 -9.42 24.85 18.88
CA GLN A 476 -8.72 26.12 19.18
C GLN A 476 -9.28 27.30 18.35
N ARG A 477 -9.79 27.03 17.14
CA ARG A 477 -10.42 28.03 16.26
C ARG A 477 -11.87 27.67 15.91
N LYS A 478 -12.58 28.63 15.32
CA LYS A 478 -13.90 28.44 14.70
C LYS A 478 -13.80 28.67 13.19
N LEU A 479 -14.71 28.03 12.45
CA LEU A 479 -14.85 28.28 11.02
C LEU A 479 -15.14 29.77 10.75
N THR A 480 -14.37 30.37 9.86
CA THR A 480 -14.67 31.71 9.33
C THR A 480 -15.76 31.62 8.26
N ASN A 481 -16.32 32.77 7.86
CA ASN A 481 -17.23 32.82 6.71
C ASN A 481 -16.55 32.31 5.42
N ALA A 482 -15.24 32.57 5.25
CA ALA A 482 -14.49 32.08 4.10
C ALA A 482 -14.33 30.55 4.15
N ASP A 483 -14.11 29.97 5.33
CA ASP A 483 -14.04 28.52 5.52
C ASP A 483 -15.39 27.86 5.18
N GLN A 484 -16.50 28.47 5.59
CA GLN A 484 -17.83 27.98 5.25
C GLN A 484 -18.11 28.05 3.75
N LEU A 485 -17.67 29.12 3.08
CA LEU A 485 -17.77 29.21 1.61
C LEU A 485 -16.97 28.08 0.94
N LEU A 486 -15.75 27.82 1.42
CA LEU A 486 -14.89 26.76 0.92
C LEU A 486 -15.55 25.38 1.06
N LEU A 487 -16.00 25.03 2.27
CA LEU A 487 -16.65 23.74 2.56
C LEU A 487 -17.98 23.55 1.80
N ASN A 488 -18.60 24.64 1.34
CA ASN A 488 -19.77 24.60 0.45
C ASN A 488 -19.40 24.60 -1.04
N ASN A 489 -18.17 24.18 -1.39
CA ASN A 489 -17.62 24.16 -2.75
C ASN A 489 -17.57 25.53 -3.48
N ASN A 490 -17.72 26.65 -2.76
CA ASN A 490 -17.55 27.99 -3.34
C ASN A 490 -16.11 28.48 -3.18
N ILE A 491 -15.19 27.83 -3.92
CA ILE A 491 -13.74 28.07 -3.84
C ILE A 491 -13.39 29.51 -4.21
N SER A 492 -13.95 30.05 -5.31
CA SER A 492 -13.66 31.42 -5.76
C SER A 492 -14.13 32.47 -4.75
N GLY A 493 -15.33 32.31 -4.18
CA GLY A 493 -15.86 33.19 -3.15
C GLY A 493 -15.05 33.11 -1.85
N ALA A 494 -14.60 31.92 -1.46
CA ALA A 494 -13.71 31.73 -0.33
C ALA A 494 -12.37 32.46 -0.54
N LEU A 495 -11.75 32.29 -1.71
CA LEU A 495 -10.48 32.95 -2.06
C LEU A 495 -10.57 34.48 -1.98
N GLU A 496 -11.68 35.07 -2.48
CA GLU A 496 -11.91 36.51 -2.38
C GLU A 496 -11.95 36.98 -0.91
N GLN A 497 -12.67 36.26 -0.06
CA GLN A 497 -12.78 36.59 1.37
C GLN A 497 -11.44 36.43 2.10
N TYR A 498 -10.65 35.40 1.79
CA TYR A 498 -9.31 35.26 2.37
C TYR A 498 -8.37 36.38 1.91
N LYS A 499 -8.35 36.73 0.62
CA LYS A 499 -7.56 37.86 0.10
C LYS A 499 -7.97 39.19 0.74
N LYS A 500 -9.27 39.38 1.00
CA LYS A 500 -9.77 40.53 1.75
C LYS A 500 -9.26 40.52 3.19
N ALA A 501 -9.32 39.39 3.88
CA ALA A 501 -8.78 39.26 5.24
C ALA A 501 -7.28 39.58 5.30
N LEU A 502 -6.51 39.27 4.26
CA LEU A 502 -5.09 39.66 4.14
C LEU A 502 -4.86 41.14 3.84
N THR A 503 -5.84 41.80 3.23
CA THR A 503 -5.79 43.26 3.04
C THR A 503 -6.01 43.95 4.38
N ASP A 504 -6.92 43.41 5.20
CA ASP A 504 -7.24 43.96 6.53
C ASP A 504 -6.15 43.64 7.56
N ASP A 505 -5.61 42.42 7.54
CA ASP A 505 -4.46 41.97 8.35
C ASP A 505 -3.49 41.14 7.49
N PRO A 506 -2.39 41.75 7.02
CA PRO A 506 -1.41 41.05 6.20
C PRO A 506 -0.78 39.83 6.89
N ASN A 507 -0.80 39.75 8.22
CA ASN A 507 -0.17 38.68 8.99
C ASN A 507 -1.18 37.64 9.48
N ASN A 508 -2.42 37.67 8.98
CA ASN A 508 -3.41 36.64 9.27
C ASN A 508 -2.96 35.29 8.71
N LEU A 509 -2.37 34.46 9.56
CA LEU A 509 -1.76 33.17 9.19
C LEU A 509 -2.76 32.22 8.53
N HIS A 510 -3.98 32.14 9.05
CA HIS A 510 -5.01 31.30 8.47
C HIS A 510 -5.37 31.75 7.04
N ALA A 511 -5.64 33.05 6.85
CA ALA A 511 -5.94 33.57 5.52
C ALA A 511 -4.74 33.39 4.55
N LEU A 512 -3.50 33.57 5.02
CA LEU A 512 -2.29 33.36 4.20
C LEU A 512 -2.23 31.91 3.73
N ARG A 513 -2.40 30.96 4.64
CA ARG A 513 -2.41 29.52 4.37
C ARG A 513 -3.49 29.13 3.37
N MET A 514 -4.69 29.66 3.55
CA MET A 514 -5.80 29.33 2.67
C MET A 514 -5.67 29.95 1.28
N VAL A 515 -5.16 31.17 1.16
CA VAL A 515 -4.84 31.76 -0.16
C VAL A 515 -3.77 30.94 -0.86
N GLU A 516 -2.69 30.58 -0.17
CA GLU A 516 -1.60 29.77 -0.74
C GLU A 516 -2.11 28.43 -1.27
N ARG A 517 -2.85 27.66 -0.46
CA ARG A 517 -3.37 26.36 -0.86
C ARG A 517 -4.37 26.45 -2.02
N ILE A 518 -5.29 27.41 -1.99
CA ILE A 518 -6.27 27.56 -3.08
C ILE A 518 -5.58 28.02 -4.37
N VAL A 519 -4.57 28.89 -4.30
CA VAL A 519 -3.81 29.30 -5.48
C VAL A 519 -3.03 28.14 -6.07
N LEU A 520 -2.47 27.26 -5.22
CA LEU A 520 -1.71 26.09 -5.66
C LEU A 520 -2.57 24.97 -6.25
N TYR A 521 -3.76 24.72 -5.67
CA TYR A 521 -4.51 23.47 -5.92
C TYR A 521 -5.99 23.67 -6.26
N GLY A 522 -6.54 24.87 -6.07
CA GLY A 522 -7.96 25.14 -6.26
C GLY A 522 -8.37 25.35 -7.72
N ASP A 523 -7.42 25.57 -8.62
CA ASP A 523 -7.64 25.75 -10.05
C ASP A 523 -6.82 24.72 -10.83
N ARG A 524 -7.53 23.76 -11.44
CA ARG A 524 -6.93 22.63 -12.15
C ARG A 524 -6.53 22.93 -13.59
N ASP A 525 -7.02 24.02 -14.17
CA ASP A 525 -6.65 24.44 -15.52
C ASP A 525 -5.27 25.10 -15.54
N LYS A 526 -4.80 25.53 -14.36
CA LYS A 526 -3.50 26.15 -14.18
C LYS A 526 -2.40 25.10 -14.10
N SER A 527 -1.30 25.33 -14.83
CA SER A 527 -0.13 24.48 -14.66
C SER A 527 0.47 24.64 -13.26
N TYR A 528 1.09 23.58 -12.76
CA TYR A 528 1.67 23.60 -11.41
C TYR A 528 2.73 24.71 -11.22
N GLU A 529 3.51 25.01 -12.25
CA GLU A 529 4.53 26.07 -12.22
C GLU A 529 3.92 27.49 -12.23
N GLU A 530 2.83 27.70 -12.97
CA GLU A 530 2.07 28.96 -12.90
C GLU A 530 1.48 29.17 -11.51
N ALA A 531 0.88 28.11 -10.94
CA ALA A 531 0.30 28.13 -9.60
C ALA A 531 1.36 28.44 -8.52
N ARG A 532 2.51 27.76 -8.57
CA ARG A 532 3.66 28.03 -7.69
C ARG A 532 4.18 29.45 -7.82
N THR A 533 4.25 29.98 -9.03
CA THR A 533 4.70 31.35 -9.27
C THR A 533 3.75 32.37 -8.64
N GLU A 534 2.44 32.18 -8.78
CA GLU A 534 1.43 33.03 -8.13
C GLU A 534 1.44 32.91 -6.61
N ALA A 535 1.62 31.69 -6.09
CA ALA A 535 1.62 31.42 -4.65
C ALA A 535 2.90 31.90 -3.93
N ARG A 536 4.01 32.10 -4.66
CA ARG A 536 5.35 32.31 -4.10
C ARG A 536 5.41 33.34 -2.96
N ALA A 537 4.81 34.51 -3.15
CA ALA A 537 4.87 35.57 -2.14
C ALA A 537 4.14 35.18 -0.83
N TYR A 538 3.06 34.40 -0.93
CA TYR A 538 2.35 33.87 0.23
C TYR A 538 3.18 32.77 0.90
N THR A 539 3.79 31.87 0.13
CA THR A 539 4.68 30.81 0.65
C THR A 539 5.90 31.38 1.36
N GLU A 540 6.58 32.38 0.78
CA GLU A 540 7.72 33.08 1.42
C GLU A 540 7.31 33.69 2.76
N LYS A 541 6.16 34.38 2.79
CA LYS A 541 5.65 34.99 4.02
C LYS A 541 5.27 33.96 5.08
N LEU A 542 4.62 32.86 4.68
CA LEU A 542 4.29 31.75 5.59
C LEU A 542 5.56 31.10 6.15
N ALA A 543 6.58 30.88 5.32
CA ALA A 543 7.86 30.31 5.74
C ALA A 543 8.55 31.21 6.78
N GLU A 544 8.56 32.53 6.57
CA GLU A 544 9.14 33.50 7.51
C GLU A 544 8.39 33.59 8.84
N LEU A 545 7.05 33.60 8.81
CA LEU A 545 6.23 33.76 10.01
C LEU A 545 6.15 32.48 10.86
N THR A 546 6.23 31.30 10.23
CA THR A 546 6.04 30.01 10.92
C THR A 546 7.34 29.25 11.14
N ASN A 547 8.39 29.57 10.38
CA ASN A 547 9.61 28.76 10.27
C ASN A 547 9.34 27.27 9.92
N SER A 548 8.23 26.98 9.24
CA SER A 548 7.86 25.62 8.84
C SER A 548 8.82 25.07 7.78
N SER A 549 9.36 23.87 8.04
CA SER A 549 10.21 23.15 7.09
C SER A 549 9.49 22.86 5.78
N THR A 550 8.17 22.65 5.80
CA THR A 550 7.36 22.38 4.61
C THR A 550 7.36 23.56 3.63
N TYR A 551 7.14 24.78 4.12
CA TYR A 551 7.15 25.96 3.23
C TYR A 551 8.55 26.27 2.71
N TRP A 552 9.59 26.13 3.56
CA TRP A 552 10.98 26.25 3.12
C TRP A 552 11.34 25.21 2.07
N PHE A 553 10.86 23.97 2.22
CA PHE A 553 11.08 22.90 1.28
C PHE A 553 10.40 23.19 -0.06
N SER A 554 9.15 23.62 -0.06
CA SER A 554 8.44 24.04 -1.29
C SER A 554 9.17 25.15 -2.04
N LEU A 555 9.70 26.15 -1.33
CA LEU A 555 10.50 27.22 -1.93
C LEU A 555 11.82 26.70 -2.51
N SER A 556 12.47 25.75 -1.81
CA SER A 556 13.68 25.10 -2.31
C SER A 556 13.41 24.32 -3.59
N GLN A 557 12.31 23.55 -3.67
CA GLN A 557 11.94 22.81 -4.87
C GLN A 557 11.67 23.74 -6.05
N ALA A 558 10.94 24.84 -5.82
CA ALA A 558 10.71 25.84 -6.87
C ALA A 558 12.02 26.49 -7.33
N ALA A 559 12.95 26.78 -6.42
CA ALA A 559 14.26 27.32 -6.77
C ALA A 559 15.10 26.32 -7.58
N PHE A 560 15.07 25.03 -7.20
CA PHE A 560 15.74 23.94 -7.91
C PHE A 560 15.23 23.80 -9.35
N ALA A 561 13.91 23.69 -9.53
CA ALA A 561 13.26 23.54 -10.84
C ALA A 561 13.57 24.71 -11.80
N ASN A 562 13.84 25.90 -11.25
CA ASN A 562 14.16 27.10 -12.00
C ASN A 562 15.67 27.40 -12.09
N GLY A 563 16.55 26.50 -11.63
CA GLY A 563 17.99 26.69 -11.65
C GLY A 563 18.50 27.87 -10.81
N LYS A 564 17.73 28.32 -9.82
CA LYS A 564 18.07 29.44 -8.92
C LYS A 564 18.91 28.93 -7.74
N TRP A 565 20.15 28.54 -8.02
CA TRP A 565 21.00 27.83 -7.05
C TRP A 565 21.22 28.57 -5.73
N ASP A 566 21.44 29.89 -5.76
CA ASP A 566 21.61 30.69 -4.53
C ASP A 566 20.37 30.66 -3.63
N ASP A 567 19.18 30.79 -4.22
CA ASP A 567 17.90 30.67 -3.51
C ASP A 567 17.70 29.24 -3.01
N TYR A 568 18.03 28.22 -3.82
CA TYR A 568 17.95 26.82 -3.44
C TYR A 568 18.78 26.53 -2.18
N PHE A 569 20.07 26.87 -2.18
CA PHE A 569 20.96 26.61 -1.04
C PHE A 569 20.53 27.39 0.21
N LYS A 570 20.05 28.63 0.05
CA LYS A 570 19.48 29.42 1.15
C LYS A 570 18.26 28.72 1.76
N TYR A 571 17.32 28.25 0.93
CA TYR A 571 16.09 27.61 1.42
C TYR A 571 16.34 26.21 1.97
N SER A 572 17.21 25.41 1.34
CA SER A 572 17.64 24.11 1.86
C SER A 572 18.30 24.24 3.24
N GLN A 573 19.13 25.26 3.45
CA GLN A 573 19.68 25.56 4.79
C GLN A 573 18.57 25.87 5.81
N LYS A 574 17.50 26.57 5.40
CA LYS A 574 16.34 26.83 6.27
C LYS A 574 15.56 25.57 6.59
N VAL A 575 15.39 24.66 5.63
CA VAL A 575 14.81 23.33 5.87
C VAL A 575 15.65 22.58 6.90
N SER A 576 16.96 22.48 6.69
CA SER A 576 17.88 21.82 7.62
C SER A 576 17.79 22.43 9.03
N GLN A 577 17.79 23.77 9.15
CA GLN A 577 17.63 24.44 10.45
C GLN A 577 16.29 24.14 11.13
N ALA A 578 15.18 24.14 10.37
CA ALA A 578 13.86 23.82 10.88
C ALA A 578 13.73 22.34 11.32
N LEU A 579 14.56 21.46 10.77
CA LEU A 579 14.63 20.03 11.10
C LEU A 579 15.81 19.70 12.04
N ASN A 580 16.50 20.69 12.60
CA ASN A 580 17.71 20.49 13.43
C ASN A 580 18.81 19.63 12.77
N GLY A 581 18.93 19.71 11.44
CA GLY A 581 19.90 18.96 10.64
C GLY A 581 19.38 17.64 10.06
N ASP A 582 18.20 17.17 10.48
CA ASP A 582 17.66 15.85 10.13
C ASP A 582 16.93 15.89 8.77
N MET A 583 17.68 16.06 7.69
CA MET A 583 17.14 15.98 6.34
C MET A 583 17.03 14.51 5.89
N SER A 584 15.94 14.18 5.18
CA SER A 584 15.80 12.86 4.54
C SER A 584 16.87 12.64 3.48
N ASP A 585 17.21 11.39 3.20
CA ASP A 585 18.21 11.04 2.17
C ASP A 585 17.78 11.48 0.77
N TYR A 586 16.46 11.49 0.51
CA TYR A 586 15.89 12.15 -0.67
C TYR A 586 16.30 13.64 -0.76
N SER A 587 16.13 14.40 0.33
CA SER A 587 16.47 15.83 0.35
C SER A 587 17.98 16.06 0.20
N LYS A 588 18.80 15.21 0.83
CA LYS A 588 20.27 15.24 0.66
C LYS A 588 20.66 14.94 -0.79
N SER A 589 19.96 14.03 -1.46
CA SER A 589 20.23 13.69 -2.86
C SER A 589 19.91 14.83 -3.82
N ILE A 590 18.77 15.49 -3.64
CA ILE A 590 18.43 16.70 -4.41
C ILE A 590 19.49 17.79 -4.15
N TYR A 591 20.02 17.89 -2.93
CA TYR A 591 21.12 18.81 -2.61
C TYR A 591 22.42 18.47 -3.34
N ALA A 592 22.79 17.19 -3.41
CA ALA A 592 23.94 16.72 -4.21
C ALA A 592 23.77 17.05 -5.70
N ILE A 593 22.58 16.85 -6.27
CA ILE A 593 22.27 17.22 -7.65
C ILE A 593 22.38 18.74 -7.85
N ALA A 594 21.91 19.54 -6.89
CA ALA A 594 22.03 21.00 -6.97
C ALA A 594 23.49 21.46 -6.91
N LEU A 595 24.34 20.83 -6.07
CA LEU A 595 25.78 21.07 -6.05
C LEU A 595 26.41 20.75 -7.41
N MET A 596 26.06 19.60 -7.98
CA MET A 596 26.50 19.15 -9.30
C MET A 596 26.11 20.16 -10.39
N LYS A 597 24.82 20.52 -10.47
CA LYS A 597 24.29 21.49 -11.44
C LYS A 597 24.83 22.91 -11.24
N ASN A 598 25.35 23.24 -10.05
CA ASN A 598 26.03 24.49 -9.74
C ASN A 598 27.57 24.38 -9.81
N ALA A 599 28.10 23.40 -10.56
CA ALA A 599 29.53 23.19 -10.79
C ALA A 599 30.40 22.95 -9.54
N LYS A 600 29.80 22.60 -8.39
CA LYS A 600 30.49 22.19 -7.16
C LYS A 600 30.69 20.68 -7.15
N LEU A 601 31.43 20.20 -8.14
CA LEU A 601 31.47 18.77 -8.49
C LEU A 601 32.14 17.89 -7.42
N GLY A 602 33.13 18.42 -6.69
CA GLY A 602 33.77 17.69 -5.59
C GLY A 602 32.83 17.49 -4.40
N ASP A 603 32.15 18.57 -4.00
CA ASP A 603 31.16 18.52 -2.92
C ASP A 603 29.99 17.58 -3.28
N ALA A 604 29.53 17.62 -4.54
CA ALA A 604 28.47 16.73 -5.01
C ALA A 604 28.86 15.25 -4.92
N GLU A 605 30.09 14.92 -5.31
CA GLU A 605 30.63 13.55 -5.24
C GLU A 605 30.67 13.04 -3.79
N GLU A 606 31.14 13.86 -2.85
CA GLU A 606 31.18 13.52 -1.42
C GLU A 606 29.77 13.24 -0.87
N HIS A 607 28.80 14.08 -1.22
CA HIS A 607 27.41 13.89 -0.78
C HIS A 607 26.79 12.64 -1.40
N PHE A 608 26.98 12.38 -2.70
CA PHE A 608 26.47 11.14 -3.30
C PHE A 608 27.05 9.90 -2.63
N GLN A 609 28.34 9.91 -2.30
CA GLN A 609 28.97 8.81 -1.59
C GLN A 609 28.35 8.59 -0.21
N GLU A 610 28.18 9.65 0.60
CA GLU A 610 27.53 9.56 1.92
C GLU A 610 26.09 9.04 1.82
N ILE A 611 25.34 9.50 0.82
CA ILE A 611 23.95 9.10 0.61
C ILE A 611 23.83 7.64 0.25
N MET A 612 24.70 7.11 -0.61
CA MET A 612 24.58 5.73 -1.08
C MET A 612 24.93 4.70 -0.01
N GLU A 613 25.61 5.13 1.06
CA GLU A 613 25.78 4.34 2.29
C GLU A 613 24.49 4.27 3.15
N SER A 614 23.49 5.12 2.88
CA SER A 614 22.25 5.24 3.67
C SER A 614 20.93 5.05 2.89
N ASP A 615 20.87 5.41 1.60
CA ASP A 615 19.69 5.26 0.72
C ASP A 615 19.69 3.89 0.05
N ASN A 616 18.95 2.94 0.64
CA ASN A 616 18.83 1.57 0.11
C ASN A 616 18.16 1.48 -1.27
N SER A 617 17.50 2.55 -1.75
CA SER A 617 16.85 2.53 -3.07
C SER A 617 17.84 2.85 -4.21
N ASN A 618 18.97 3.50 -3.91
CA ASN A 618 19.96 4.01 -4.86
C ASN A 618 19.35 4.82 -6.02
N ARG A 619 18.18 5.44 -5.83
CA ARG A 619 17.39 6.03 -6.94
C ARG A 619 18.12 7.18 -7.66
N PHE A 620 19.08 7.81 -6.99
CA PHE A 620 19.87 8.93 -7.52
C PHE A 620 21.23 8.51 -8.08
N LEU A 621 21.52 7.21 -8.13
CA LEU A 621 22.72 6.67 -8.79
C LEU A 621 22.92 7.19 -10.22
N PRO A 622 21.89 7.36 -11.07
CA PRO A 622 22.10 7.85 -12.43
C PRO A 622 22.80 9.20 -12.46
N ALA A 623 22.38 10.15 -11.62
CA ALA A 623 23.01 11.46 -11.51
C ALA A 623 24.49 11.34 -11.09
N TRP A 624 24.80 10.43 -10.16
CA TRP A 624 26.17 10.18 -9.72
C TRP A 624 27.03 9.54 -10.83
N THR A 625 26.49 8.58 -11.59
CA THR A 625 27.19 8.00 -12.74
C THR A 625 27.48 9.04 -13.81
N ALA A 626 26.54 9.96 -14.07
CA ALA A 626 26.75 11.08 -14.99
C ALA A 626 27.87 12.00 -14.49
N LEU A 627 27.91 12.32 -13.20
CA LEU A 627 28.97 13.12 -12.57
C LEU A 627 30.34 12.45 -12.76
N ARG A 628 30.42 11.14 -12.46
CA ARG A 628 31.65 10.36 -12.63
C ARG A 628 32.12 10.36 -14.08
N LEU A 629 31.23 10.09 -15.03
CA LEU A 629 31.53 10.13 -16.47
C LEU A 629 31.94 11.53 -16.94
N TYR A 630 31.36 12.59 -16.36
CA TYR A 630 31.74 13.96 -16.68
C TYR A 630 33.17 14.29 -16.22
N GLN A 631 33.54 13.89 -15.01
CA GLN A 631 34.85 14.17 -14.41
C GLN A 631 35.98 13.30 -14.94
N SER A 632 35.80 11.97 -14.99
CA SER A 632 36.89 11.02 -15.27
C SER A 632 36.91 10.54 -16.72
N LYS A 633 35.77 10.60 -17.44
CA LYS A 633 35.57 9.94 -18.73
C LYS A 633 35.79 8.42 -18.68
N ASP A 634 35.70 7.83 -17.49
CA ASP A 634 35.94 6.41 -17.24
C ASP A 634 34.62 5.65 -17.11
N PHE A 635 34.30 4.86 -18.14
CA PHE A 635 33.11 4.02 -18.19
C PHE A 635 33.22 2.80 -17.26
N GLU A 636 34.42 2.29 -16.98
CA GLU A 636 34.56 1.15 -16.08
C GLU A 636 34.28 1.57 -14.64
N SER A 637 34.79 2.73 -14.23
CA SER A 637 34.45 3.29 -12.91
C SER A 637 32.96 3.59 -12.77
N ALA A 638 32.30 4.07 -13.82
CA ALA A 638 30.85 4.32 -13.78
C ALA A 638 30.05 3.01 -13.75
N LYS A 639 30.49 1.98 -14.49
CA LYS A 639 29.87 0.66 -14.47
C LYS A 639 30.02 0.01 -13.09
N GLN A 640 31.22 0.03 -12.51
CA GLN A 640 31.46 -0.49 -11.17
C GLN A 640 30.52 0.17 -10.15
N LEU A 641 30.32 1.48 -10.25
CA LEU A 641 29.40 2.20 -9.38
C LEU A 641 27.95 1.66 -9.48
N THR A 642 27.50 1.33 -10.69
CA THR A 642 26.16 0.74 -10.90
C THR A 642 26.04 -0.71 -10.45
N GLU A 643 27.17 -1.41 -10.32
CA GLU A 643 27.22 -2.78 -9.78
C GLU A 643 27.26 -2.77 -8.25
N ASP A 644 27.96 -1.79 -7.66
CA ASP A 644 28.06 -1.61 -6.21
C ASP A 644 26.75 -1.10 -5.59
N TYR A 645 25.98 -0.28 -6.34
CA TYR A 645 24.76 0.38 -5.85
C TYR A 645 23.57 0.18 -6.82
N PRO A 646 23.09 -1.04 -7.06
CA PRO A 646 22.01 -1.27 -8.02
C PRO A 646 20.75 -0.48 -7.64
N ILE A 647 20.07 0.10 -8.64
CA ILE A 647 18.80 0.79 -8.42
C ILE A 647 17.72 -0.24 -8.16
N LEU A 648 17.08 -0.13 -7.01
CA LEU A 648 16.02 -1.03 -6.57
C LEU A 648 14.73 -0.23 -6.52
N SER A 649 14.04 -0.15 -7.67
CA SER A 649 12.83 0.64 -7.83
C SER A 649 11.72 -0.17 -8.49
N PRO A 650 10.46 -0.02 -8.04
CA PRO A 650 9.30 -0.63 -8.67
C PRO A 650 9.12 -0.23 -10.14
N ASN A 651 9.57 0.97 -10.48
CA ASN A 651 9.30 1.60 -11.77
C ASN A 651 10.47 1.46 -12.76
N GLU A 652 11.58 0.85 -12.33
CA GLU A 652 12.81 0.81 -13.11
C GLU A 652 13.38 -0.60 -13.20
N ASN A 653 13.11 -1.27 -14.33
CA ASN A 653 13.69 -2.58 -14.66
C ASN A 653 15.02 -2.47 -15.44
N LEU A 654 15.64 -1.28 -15.42
CA LEU A 654 16.80 -0.99 -16.24
C LEU A 654 18.08 -1.42 -15.53
N ASN A 655 18.80 -2.36 -16.13
CA ASN A 655 20.15 -2.69 -15.68
C ASN A 655 21.12 -1.59 -16.12
N TRP A 656 21.44 -0.67 -15.19
CA TRP A 656 22.33 0.45 -15.44
C TRP A 656 23.74 0.03 -15.85
N ALA A 657 24.30 -1.03 -15.25
CA ALA A 657 25.61 -1.54 -15.64
C ALA A 657 25.66 -1.95 -17.12
N SER A 658 24.61 -2.64 -17.60
CA SER A 658 24.47 -3.00 -19.01
C SER A 658 24.21 -1.78 -19.92
N LEU A 659 23.50 -0.77 -19.44
CA LEU A 659 23.32 0.49 -20.17
C LEU A 659 24.66 1.23 -20.32
N ILE A 660 25.43 1.39 -19.24
CA ILE A 660 26.74 2.04 -19.25
C ILE A 660 27.72 1.29 -20.17
N GLU A 661 27.72 -0.04 -20.14
CA GLU A 661 28.56 -0.85 -21.02
C GLU A 661 28.21 -0.67 -22.51
N ARG A 662 26.92 -0.74 -22.86
CA ARG A 662 26.48 -0.48 -24.24
C ARG A 662 26.76 0.95 -24.68
N LEU A 663 26.62 1.91 -23.76
CA LEU A 663 26.93 3.31 -24.00
C LEU A 663 28.42 3.50 -24.27
N ARG A 664 29.31 2.88 -23.48
CA ARG A 664 30.77 2.86 -23.71
C ARG A 664 31.09 2.40 -25.13
N ASP A 665 30.57 1.24 -25.52
CA ASP A 665 30.86 0.64 -26.82
C ASP A 665 30.40 1.56 -27.96
N HIS A 666 29.23 2.17 -27.83
CA HIS A 666 28.69 3.11 -28.81
C HIS A 666 29.47 4.43 -28.88
N VAL A 667 29.86 4.99 -27.74
CA VAL A 667 30.60 6.26 -27.63
C VAL A 667 32.03 6.12 -28.13
N THR A 668 32.67 4.97 -27.86
CA THR A 668 34.06 4.72 -28.27
C THR A 668 34.20 4.30 -29.75
N ALA A 669 33.13 3.80 -30.37
CA ALA A 669 33.15 3.38 -31.77
C ALA A 669 33.28 4.55 -32.78
N ASN A 670 32.84 5.76 -32.42
CA ASN A 670 32.84 6.92 -33.31
C ASN A 670 33.09 8.24 -32.55
N SER A 671 33.99 9.08 -33.07
CA SER A 671 34.26 10.41 -32.52
C SER A 671 33.05 11.35 -32.50
N GLU A 672 32.11 11.20 -33.44
CA GLU A 672 30.87 11.98 -33.46
C GLU A 672 29.97 11.63 -32.27
N ASN A 673 29.78 10.33 -32.00
CA ASN A 673 29.02 9.83 -30.84
C ASN A 673 29.65 10.34 -29.54
N LYS A 674 30.98 10.36 -29.45
CA LYS A 674 31.70 10.93 -28.31
C LYS A 674 31.38 12.40 -28.09
N LEU A 675 31.42 13.23 -29.14
CA LEU A 675 31.09 14.65 -29.04
C LEU A 675 29.63 14.88 -28.63
N GLN A 676 28.70 14.08 -29.18
CA GLN A 676 27.30 14.14 -28.80
C GLN A 676 27.10 13.79 -27.32
N PHE A 677 27.72 12.71 -26.85
CA PHE A 677 27.65 12.28 -25.46
C PHE A 677 28.27 13.32 -24.50
N GLU A 678 29.45 13.85 -24.82
CA GLU A 678 30.11 14.90 -24.03
C GLU A 678 29.26 16.18 -23.97
N ARG A 679 28.60 16.54 -25.08
CA ARG A 679 27.67 17.67 -25.12
C ARG A 679 26.44 17.44 -24.23
N GLY A 680 25.87 16.24 -24.26
CA GLY A 680 24.75 15.87 -23.39
C GLY A 680 25.12 15.97 -21.91
N LEU A 681 26.30 15.46 -21.52
CA LEU A 681 26.79 15.59 -20.15
C LEU A 681 27.01 17.05 -19.76
N GLU A 682 27.64 17.86 -20.62
CA GLU A 682 27.84 19.30 -20.36
C GLU A 682 26.51 20.02 -20.13
N LEU A 683 25.50 19.76 -20.98
CA LEU A 683 24.18 20.35 -20.84
C LEU A 683 23.51 19.94 -19.52
N TYR A 684 23.52 18.65 -19.20
CA TYR A 684 22.94 18.13 -17.95
C TYR A 684 23.62 18.74 -16.71
N MET A 685 24.96 18.80 -16.71
CA MET A 685 25.77 19.35 -15.61
C MET A 685 25.65 20.86 -15.46
N SER A 686 25.32 21.58 -16.54
CA SER A 686 25.22 23.04 -16.50
C SER A 686 23.96 23.57 -15.81
N GLY A 687 23.01 22.68 -15.49
CA GLY A 687 21.71 23.08 -14.92
C GLY A 687 20.80 23.84 -15.89
N LYS A 688 21.14 23.88 -17.18
CA LYS A 688 20.38 24.57 -18.23
C LYS A 688 19.28 23.65 -18.79
N GLU A 689 18.28 23.38 -17.97
CA GLU A 689 17.27 22.34 -18.24
C GLU A 689 16.58 22.52 -19.60
N THR A 690 16.16 23.74 -19.95
CA THR A 690 15.54 24.01 -21.27
C THR A 690 16.48 23.72 -22.46
N GLU A 691 17.78 24.02 -22.34
CA GLU A 691 18.74 23.71 -23.41
C GLU A 691 18.97 22.19 -23.51
N PHE A 692 19.01 21.50 -22.36
CA PHE A 692 19.16 20.06 -22.27
C PHE A 692 17.95 19.32 -22.86
N GLU A 693 16.73 19.68 -22.47
CA GLU A 693 15.49 19.10 -23.00
C GLU A 693 15.36 19.29 -24.52
N GLN A 694 15.66 20.49 -25.01
CA GLN A 694 15.64 20.78 -26.45
C GLN A 694 16.69 19.96 -27.21
N TRP A 695 17.90 19.83 -26.65
CA TRP A 695 18.94 18.99 -27.22
C TRP A 695 18.50 17.52 -27.26
N LEU A 696 17.95 17.01 -26.16
CA LEU A 696 17.51 15.63 -26.01
C LEU A 696 16.37 15.28 -26.97
N LYS A 697 15.39 16.17 -27.11
CA LYS A 697 14.28 16.02 -28.06
C LYS A 697 14.75 15.90 -29.51
N ASN A 698 15.82 16.62 -29.85
CA ASN A 698 16.42 16.63 -31.19
C ASN A 698 17.45 15.50 -31.41
N GLN A 699 17.77 14.68 -30.40
CA GLN A 699 18.63 13.53 -30.58
C GLN A 699 17.92 12.42 -31.36
N GLU A 700 18.69 11.73 -32.20
CA GLU A 700 18.25 10.52 -32.87
C GLU A 700 17.99 9.39 -31.85
N GLU A 701 17.04 8.51 -32.17
CA GLU A 701 16.76 7.34 -31.33
C GLU A 701 18.00 6.44 -31.27
N GLY A 702 18.41 6.09 -30.05
CA GLY A 702 19.62 5.32 -29.82
C GLY A 702 20.08 5.37 -28.36
N ILE A 703 21.19 4.71 -28.07
CA ILE A 703 21.64 4.48 -26.69
C ILE A 703 21.98 5.78 -25.94
N ILE A 704 22.50 6.80 -26.62
CA ILE A 704 22.78 8.12 -26.03
C ILE A 704 21.47 8.78 -25.58
N LYS A 705 20.46 8.82 -26.47
CA LYS A 705 19.14 9.36 -26.15
C LYS A 705 18.47 8.58 -25.03
N SER A 706 18.52 7.25 -25.06
CA SER A 706 17.99 6.41 -23.98
C SER A 706 18.64 6.76 -22.64
N TYR A 707 19.98 6.83 -22.58
CA TYR A 707 20.71 7.17 -21.35
C TYR A 707 20.28 8.54 -20.78
N PHE A 708 20.22 9.58 -21.62
CA PHE A 708 19.82 10.91 -21.16
C PHE A 708 18.32 11.05 -20.87
N THR A 709 17.48 10.22 -21.48
CA THR A 709 16.05 10.16 -21.17
C THR A 709 15.80 9.55 -19.80
N GLU A 710 16.58 8.54 -19.42
CA GLU A 710 16.51 7.97 -18.07
C GLU A 710 17.05 8.94 -17.03
N LEU A 711 18.17 9.63 -17.33
CA LEU A 711 18.69 10.71 -16.47
C LEU A 711 17.71 11.87 -16.25
N SER A 712 16.88 12.21 -17.22
CA SER A 712 15.94 13.33 -17.13
C SER A 712 14.67 13.01 -16.34
N ARG A 713 14.50 11.76 -15.89
CA ARG A 713 13.38 11.36 -15.02
C ARG A 713 13.62 11.68 -13.54
N LEU A 714 14.85 12.02 -13.18
CA LEU A 714 15.29 12.46 -11.84
C LEU A 714 15.17 13.97 -11.70
#